data_AF-A0A5F5XNL3-F1
#
_entry.id   AF-A0A5F5XNL3-F1
#
_cell.length_a   1.000
_cell.length_b   1.000
_cell.length_c   1.000
_cell.angle_alpha   90.00
_cell.angle_beta   90.00
_cell.angle_gamma   90.00
#
_symmetry.space_group_name_H-M   'P 1'
#
loop_
_entity.id
_entity.type
_entity.pdbx_description
1 polymer ?
#
loop_
_entity_poly.entity_id
_entity_poly.type
_entity_poly.pdbx_seq_one_letter_code
_entity_poly.pdbx_strand_id
1 'polypeptide(L)'
;MIVFGWAVFLVSRSLGQGLLLTLEEHIAHFLGTRGATATMGNSCICRDDSGAEDSVDTQQQQAENSAVPTADMRSQPRDPVRPPRRGRGPHEPRRKKQNVDGLVLDTLAVIRTLVDNDQEPPYSMITLHEMAETDEGWLDVVQSLIRVIPLEDPLGPAVITLLLDECPLPTKDALQKLTEILNLNGEVACQDSGHPAKHRNTSAVLGCLAEKLAGPASIGLLSPGILEYLLQCLKLQSHPTVMLFALIALEKFAQTSENKLTISESSISDRLVTLESWADDPDYLKRQVGFCAQWSLDNLFLKDSRQLTYEKVDLNSIRAMLNSNDVSEYLKISPHGLEARCDASSFESVRCTFCVDAGVWYYEVTVVTSGVMQIGWATRDSKFLNHEGYGIGDDEYSCAYDGCRQLIWYNARSKPHLHPCWKEGDTVGFLLDLNEKQMIFFLNGNQLPPEKQVFSSTVSGFFAAASFMSYQQCEFNFGAKPFKYPPSMKFSTFNDYAFLTAEEKIILPRHRRLALLKQVSIRENCCSLCCDEVADTQLKPCGHSSSASDAEFDAVVGYLEDIIMDDEFQLLQRNFMDKYYQEFEDTEENKLTYTPIFNEYISLVEKYIEEQLLERIPGFNMAAFTTTLQHHKDEVAGDIFDMLLTFTDFLAFKEMFLDYRAEKEGRGLDLSSGLVVTSLCKSSPVPASQNDLRH
;
A
#
# COMPACT_ATOMS: atom_id res chain seq x y z
N MET A 1 -14.92 -30.28 1.76
CA MET A 1 -16.18 -29.48 1.89
C MET A 1 -15.87 -27.99 1.95
N ILE A 2 -14.76 -27.63 2.59
CA ILE A 2 -14.08 -26.33 2.45
C ILE A 2 -13.83 -26.06 0.97
N VAL A 3 -13.24 -27.03 0.25
CA VAL A 3 -12.96 -26.92 -1.20
C VAL A 3 -14.20 -26.85 -2.09
N PHE A 4 -15.36 -27.41 -1.71
CA PHE A 4 -16.59 -27.30 -2.51
C PHE A 4 -17.29 -25.94 -2.28
N GLY A 5 -17.26 -25.42 -1.05
CA GLY A 5 -17.65 -24.03 -0.75
C GLY A 5 -16.71 -23.01 -1.41
N TRP A 6 -15.42 -23.33 -1.51
CA TRP A 6 -14.38 -22.52 -2.14
C TRP A 6 -14.37 -22.62 -3.68
N ALA A 7 -14.74 -23.75 -4.28
CA ALA A 7 -14.91 -23.90 -5.73
C ALA A 7 -16.19 -23.20 -6.22
N VAL A 8 -17.27 -23.22 -5.43
CA VAL A 8 -18.47 -22.39 -5.66
C VAL A 8 -18.12 -20.90 -5.59
N PHE A 9 -17.17 -20.50 -4.72
CA PHE A 9 -16.60 -19.15 -4.63
C PHE A 9 -15.82 -18.73 -5.90
N LEU A 10 -14.99 -19.59 -6.48
CA LEU A 10 -14.29 -19.28 -7.75
C LEU A 10 -15.26 -19.17 -8.94
N VAL A 11 -16.31 -20.01 -8.97
CA VAL A 11 -17.32 -19.99 -10.04
C VAL A 11 -18.29 -18.80 -9.90
N SER A 12 -18.61 -18.37 -8.67
CA SER A 12 -19.44 -17.18 -8.43
C SER A 12 -18.68 -15.87 -8.62
N ARG A 13 -17.34 -15.85 -8.49
CA ARG A 13 -16.51 -14.69 -8.84
C ARG A 13 -16.46 -14.42 -10.35
N SER A 14 -16.50 -15.45 -11.21
CA SER A 14 -16.53 -15.26 -12.68
C SER A 14 -17.95 -15.09 -13.26
N LEU A 15 -18.98 -15.72 -12.67
CA LEU A 15 -20.37 -15.57 -13.10
C LEU A 15 -21.06 -14.34 -12.50
N GLY A 16 -20.65 -13.89 -11.31
CA GLY A 16 -21.23 -12.73 -10.61
C GLY A 16 -20.96 -11.39 -11.31
N GLN A 17 -19.81 -11.24 -11.96
CA GLN A 17 -19.51 -10.05 -12.78
C GLN A 17 -20.26 -10.05 -14.12
N GLY A 18 -20.60 -11.22 -14.68
CA GLY A 18 -21.36 -11.33 -15.94
C GLY A 18 -22.89 -11.30 -15.78
N LEU A 19 -23.43 -11.81 -14.67
CA LEU A 19 -24.89 -11.89 -14.46
C LEU A 19 -25.50 -10.67 -13.75
N LEU A 20 -24.74 -9.88 -12.98
CA LEU A 20 -25.29 -8.65 -12.39
C LEU A 20 -25.69 -7.62 -13.47
N LEU A 21 -24.92 -7.55 -14.56
CA LEU A 21 -25.19 -6.65 -15.69
C LEU A 21 -26.41 -7.08 -16.53
N THR A 22 -26.80 -8.36 -16.51
CA THR A 22 -27.92 -8.86 -17.33
C THR A 22 -29.24 -9.00 -16.56
N LEU A 23 -29.19 -9.10 -15.22
CA LEU A 23 -30.39 -9.17 -14.38
C LEU A 23 -30.97 -7.79 -14.02
N GLU A 24 -30.14 -6.74 -13.89
CA GLU A 24 -30.63 -5.38 -13.63
C GLU A 24 -31.38 -4.77 -14.82
N GLU A 25 -31.00 -5.12 -16.06
CA GLU A 25 -31.74 -4.72 -17.27
C GLU A 25 -33.11 -5.43 -17.40
N HIS A 26 -33.24 -6.66 -16.90
CA HIS A 26 -34.49 -7.42 -17.00
C HIS A 26 -35.49 -7.14 -15.86
N ILE A 27 -35.02 -6.74 -14.67
CA ILE A 27 -35.91 -6.41 -13.54
C ILE A 27 -36.45 -4.97 -13.65
N ALA A 28 -35.69 -4.03 -14.22
CA ALA A 28 -36.14 -2.66 -14.48
C ALA A 28 -37.30 -2.56 -15.49
N HIS A 29 -37.51 -3.59 -16.33
CA HIS A 29 -38.58 -3.61 -17.34
C HIS A 29 -39.87 -4.30 -16.86
N PHE A 30 -39.90 -4.93 -15.67
CA PHE A 30 -41.03 -5.76 -15.22
C PHE A 30 -41.79 -5.27 -13.98
N LEU A 31 -41.30 -4.27 -13.23
CA LEU A 31 -41.96 -3.78 -12.01
C LEU A 31 -42.22 -2.27 -12.05
N GLY A 32 -43.04 -1.85 -13.00
CA GLY A 32 -43.84 -0.64 -12.85
C GLY A 32 -45.16 -0.98 -12.19
N THR A 33 -45.35 -0.65 -10.90
CA THR A 33 -46.54 0.01 -10.32
C THR A 33 -46.67 -0.19 -8.80
N ARG A 34 -47.10 0.91 -8.14
CA ARG A 34 -47.64 1.05 -6.76
C ARG A 34 -46.63 1.17 -5.62
N GLY A 35 -46.73 2.29 -4.90
CA GLY A 35 -45.90 2.61 -3.76
C GLY A 35 -46.61 2.53 -2.42
N ALA A 36 -45.85 2.86 -1.37
CA ALA A 36 -46.26 3.46 -0.10
C ALA A 36 -45.02 3.66 0.77
N THR A 37 -44.99 4.77 1.49
CA THR A 37 -44.03 5.14 2.55
C THR A 37 -44.16 4.24 3.78
N ALA A 38 -43.03 3.82 4.38
CA ALA A 38 -42.89 3.61 5.84
C ALA A 38 -41.42 3.50 6.27
N THR A 39 -40.97 4.47 7.06
CA THR A 39 -39.83 4.44 7.98
C THR A 39 -40.11 3.61 9.23
N MET A 40 -39.12 2.87 9.75
CA MET A 40 -38.71 2.63 11.17
C MET A 40 -37.60 1.55 11.13
N GLY A 41 -36.46 1.60 11.81
CA GLY A 41 -36.12 2.24 13.08
C GLY A 41 -36.32 1.24 14.22
N ASN A 42 -35.26 0.52 14.63
CA ASN A 42 -35.26 -0.30 15.85
C ASN A 42 -34.11 0.11 16.77
N SER A 43 -34.44 0.93 17.76
CA SER A 43 -33.70 1.10 19.01
C SER A 43 -34.37 0.25 20.10
N CYS A 44 -33.54 -0.34 20.96
CA CYS A 44 -33.91 -1.27 22.03
C CYS A 44 -34.73 -0.61 23.15
N ILE A 45 -35.61 -1.41 23.78
CA ILE A 45 -36.49 -1.04 24.90
C ILE A 45 -35.77 -1.31 26.22
N CYS A 46 -35.72 -0.30 27.10
CA CYS A 46 -35.77 -0.45 28.56
C CYS A 46 -36.59 0.73 29.13
N ARG A 47 -37.31 0.42 30.20
CA ARG A 47 -38.52 1.06 30.73
C ARG A 47 -38.17 1.99 31.90
N ASP A 48 -38.84 3.15 32.04
CA ASP A 48 -39.68 3.47 33.21
C ASP A 48 -40.31 4.88 33.17
N ASP A 49 -41.61 4.86 33.45
CA ASP A 49 -42.50 5.81 34.12
C ASP A 49 -42.78 7.25 33.64
N SER A 50 -44.04 7.38 33.19
CA SER A 50 -45.08 8.28 33.71
C SER A 50 -45.20 9.71 33.16
N GLY A 51 -46.37 10.01 32.58
CA GLY A 51 -46.77 11.35 32.17
C GLY A 51 -47.95 11.38 31.19
N ALA A 52 -49.14 11.02 31.66
CA ALA A 52 -50.45 11.46 31.13
C ALA A 52 -50.48 13.00 30.99
N GLU A 53 -51.28 13.68 30.18
CA GLU A 53 -52.52 13.42 29.45
C GLU A 53 -52.73 14.66 28.55
N ASP A 54 -53.47 14.50 27.45
CA ASP A 54 -54.51 15.42 26.94
C ASP A 54 -54.57 15.53 25.40
N SER A 55 -55.48 14.70 24.90
CA SER A 55 -56.34 14.89 23.74
C SER A 55 -56.92 16.31 23.61
N VAL A 56 -57.25 16.72 22.37
CA VAL A 56 -58.64 16.80 21.88
C VAL A 56 -58.67 17.39 20.44
N ASP A 57 -59.25 16.56 19.57
CA ASP A 57 -60.08 16.78 18.39
C ASP A 57 -59.90 17.91 17.37
N THR A 58 -59.57 17.46 16.15
CA THR A 58 -60.49 17.35 14.98
C THR A 58 -61.44 18.51 14.66
N GLN A 59 -61.29 19.11 13.48
CA GLN A 59 -62.40 19.19 12.51
C GLN A 59 -61.94 19.49 11.08
N GLN A 60 -62.41 18.64 10.17
CA GLN A 60 -62.37 18.74 8.71
C GLN A 60 -63.22 19.92 8.21
N GLN A 61 -62.84 20.53 7.09
CA GLN A 61 -63.76 20.68 5.97
C GLN A 61 -63.06 21.01 4.64
N GLN A 62 -63.69 20.49 3.59
CA GLN A 62 -63.24 20.39 2.21
C GLN A 62 -63.52 21.66 1.39
N ALA A 63 -62.92 21.66 0.19
CA ALA A 63 -63.52 22.00 -1.10
C ALA A 63 -63.17 23.36 -1.75
N GLU A 64 -62.43 23.21 -2.86
CA GLU A 64 -62.75 23.66 -4.22
C GLU A 64 -62.63 25.14 -4.66
N ASN A 65 -61.74 25.29 -5.65
CA ASN A 65 -61.95 25.89 -6.99
C ASN A 65 -62.04 27.42 -7.22
N SER A 66 -61.12 27.87 -8.10
CA SER A 66 -61.32 28.75 -9.27
C SER A 66 -60.93 30.25 -9.23
N ALA A 67 -60.07 30.61 -10.21
CA ALA A 67 -60.05 31.81 -11.07
C ALA A 67 -59.59 33.21 -10.55
N VAL A 68 -58.35 33.62 -10.95
CA VAL A 68 -57.90 34.77 -11.83
C VAL A 68 -58.71 36.11 -11.81
N PRO A 69 -58.19 37.37 -12.06
CA PRO A 69 -56.83 37.98 -12.18
C PRO A 69 -56.62 39.38 -11.45
N THR A 70 -55.45 40.03 -11.70
CA THR A 70 -55.05 41.48 -11.57
C THR A 70 -54.52 41.97 -10.21
N ALA A 71 -53.65 42.98 -10.07
CA ALA A 71 -52.47 43.50 -10.79
C ALA A 71 -51.73 44.48 -9.83
N ASP A 72 -50.42 44.70 -10.09
CA ASP A 72 -49.57 45.86 -9.73
C ASP A 72 -48.67 45.93 -8.46
N MET A 73 -47.36 45.75 -8.77
CA MET A 73 -46.19 46.63 -8.55
C MET A 73 -45.72 47.02 -7.13
N ARG A 74 -44.50 46.55 -6.76
CA ARG A 74 -43.28 47.39 -6.54
C ARG A 74 -42.00 46.60 -6.12
N SER A 75 -41.01 46.64 -7.02
CA SER A 75 -39.54 46.77 -6.85
C SER A 75 -38.77 46.14 -5.66
N GLN A 76 -37.90 45.15 -5.95
CA GLN A 76 -36.57 44.95 -5.35
C GLN A 76 -35.57 44.30 -6.35
N PRO A 77 -34.24 44.45 -6.18
CA PRO A 77 -33.21 44.17 -7.20
C PRO A 77 -32.83 42.69 -7.34
N ARG A 78 -32.21 42.38 -8.50
CA ARG A 78 -31.90 41.05 -9.05
C ARG A 78 -30.66 40.39 -8.44
N ASP A 79 -30.79 39.09 -8.15
CA ASP A 79 -29.70 38.10 -8.02
C ASP A 79 -29.01 37.81 -9.37
N PRO A 80 -27.68 37.58 -9.40
CA PRO A 80 -27.00 37.05 -10.57
C PRO A 80 -27.13 35.52 -10.68
N VAL A 81 -28.04 35.11 -11.58
CA VAL A 81 -27.88 34.09 -12.63
C VAL A 81 -27.28 32.72 -12.23
N ARG A 82 -28.19 31.77 -12.04
CA ARG A 82 -28.01 30.32 -12.19
C ARG A 82 -27.68 29.98 -13.67
N PRO A 83 -26.67 29.16 -14.00
CA PRO A 83 -26.43 28.76 -15.39
C PRO A 83 -27.53 27.79 -15.88
N PRO A 84 -27.89 27.85 -17.19
CA PRO A 84 -29.05 27.14 -17.72
C PRO A 84 -28.76 25.66 -17.98
N ARG A 85 -29.79 24.82 -17.75
CA ARG A 85 -29.88 23.45 -18.28
C ARG A 85 -29.72 23.50 -19.80
N ARG A 86 -28.65 22.92 -20.36
CA ARG A 86 -28.49 22.75 -21.81
C ARG A 86 -29.06 21.42 -22.25
N GLY A 87 -30.13 21.49 -23.05
CA GLY A 87 -30.63 20.39 -23.86
C GLY A 87 -29.71 20.08 -25.04
N ARG A 88 -29.87 18.87 -25.58
CA ARG A 88 -29.21 18.37 -26.80
C ARG A 88 -29.59 19.24 -28.02
N GLY A 89 -28.59 19.72 -28.76
CA GLY A 89 -28.72 20.43 -30.05
C GLY A 89 -27.35 20.87 -30.60
N PRO A 90 -27.18 21.01 -31.93
CA PRO A 90 -26.05 20.45 -32.67
C PRO A 90 -24.84 21.39 -32.78
N HIS A 91 -23.73 21.00 -32.16
CA HIS A 91 -22.34 21.23 -32.56
C HIS A 91 -21.45 20.63 -31.45
N GLU A 92 -21.47 19.29 -31.32
CA GLU A 92 -20.26 18.62 -30.82
C GLU A 92 -19.13 19.01 -31.78
N PRO A 93 -17.95 19.45 -31.29
CA PRO A 93 -16.80 19.54 -32.17
C PRO A 93 -16.62 18.16 -32.80
N ARG A 94 -16.62 18.11 -34.14
CA ARG A 94 -16.40 16.88 -34.93
C ARG A 94 -15.33 16.05 -34.23
N ARG A 95 -15.74 14.93 -33.61
CA ARG A 95 -14.84 13.99 -32.94
C ARG A 95 -13.79 13.57 -33.97
N LYS A 96 -12.59 14.14 -33.88
CA LYS A 96 -11.42 13.54 -34.55
C LYS A 96 -11.34 12.12 -33.98
N LYS A 97 -11.05 11.12 -34.82
CA LYS A 97 -10.57 9.83 -34.31
C LYS A 97 -9.43 10.15 -33.35
N GLN A 98 -9.67 10.08 -32.05
CA GLN A 98 -8.62 10.27 -31.07
C GLN A 98 -7.74 9.03 -31.19
N ASN A 99 -6.48 9.25 -31.53
CA ASN A 99 -5.47 8.21 -31.42
C ASN A 99 -5.14 8.02 -29.93
N VAL A 100 -4.57 6.87 -29.59
CA VAL A 100 -4.22 6.48 -28.21
C VAL A 100 -3.40 7.56 -27.50
N ASP A 101 -2.51 8.23 -28.23
CA ASP A 101 -1.71 9.39 -27.79
C ASP A 101 -2.57 10.51 -27.22
N GLY A 102 -3.65 10.87 -27.91
CA GLY A 102 -4.58 11.89 -27.46
C GLY A 102 -5.29 11.48 -26.16
N LEU A 103 -5.70 10.22 -26.05
CA LEU A 103 -6.38 9.71 -24.85
C LEU A 103 -5.43 9.70 -23.63
N VAL A 104 -4.18 9.29 -23.80
CA VAL A 104 -3.17 9.31 -22.72
C VAL A 104 -2.93 10.74 -22.22
N LEU A 105 -2.78 11.69 -23.14
CA LEU A 105 -2.59 13.10 -22.78
C LEU A 105 -3.84 13.73 -22.15
N ASP A 106 -5.03 13.35 -22.62
CA ASP A 106 -6.30 13.78 -22.02
C ASP A 106 -6.42 13.25 -20.58
N THR A 107 -6.07 11.99 -20.32
CA THR A 107 -6.03 11.41 -18.96
C THR A 107 -5.04 12.16 -18.08
N LEU A 108 -3.81 12.42 -18.57
CA LEU A 108 -2.81 13.19 -17.83
C LEU A 108 -3.30 14.61 -17.48
N ALA A 109 -4.03 15.26 -18.39
CA ALA A 109 -4.54 16.62 -18.15
C ALA A 109 -5.62 16.68 -17.05
N VAL A 110 -6.36 15.59 -16.83
CA VAL A 110 -7.46 15.55 -15.85
C VAL A 110 -7.11 14.81 -14.57
N ILE A 111 -6.00 14.05 -14.52
CA ILE A 111 -5.64 13.20 -13.38
C ILE A 111 -5.57 13.98 -12.07
N ARG A 112 -5.08 15.23 -12.10
CA ARG A 112 -4.97 16.11 -10.94
C ARG A 112 -6.34 16.47 -10.33
N THR A 113 -7.41 16.33 -11.12
CA THR A 113 -8.78 16.62 -10.69
C THR A 113 -9.51 15.40 -10.14
N LEU A 114 -8.92 14.21 -10.27
CA LEU A 114 -9.41 13.00 -9.63
C LEU A 114 -9.03 13.05 -8.16
N VAL A 115 -10.04 13.34 -7.35
CA VAL A 115 -9.91 13.67 -5.94
C VAL A 115 -10.62 12.61 -5.11
N ASP A 116 -11.79 12.18 -5.55
CA ASP A 116 -12.67 11.30 -4.79
C ASP A 116 -12.72 9.91 -5.43
N ASN A 117 -12.64 8.85 -4.62
CA ASN A 117 -12.74 7.46 -5.08
C ASN A 117 -14.14 7.16 -5.67
N ASP A 118 -15.16 7.94 -5.29
CA ASP A 118 -16.52 7.82 -5.83
C ASP A 118 -16.71 8.54 -7.19
N GLN A 119 -15.70 9.27 -7.69
CA GLN A 119 -15.80 9.91 -9.00
C GLN A 119 -15.70 8.90 -10.14
N GLU A 120 -16.60 9.01 -11.13
CA GLU A 120 -16.50 8.23 -12.35
C GLU A 120 -15.15 8.49 -13.04
N PRO A 121 -14.44 7.43 -13.47
CA PRO A 121 -13.17 7.58 -14.16
C PRO A 121 -13.35 8.39 -15.45
N PRO A 122 -12.34 9.17 -15.87
CA PRO A 122 -12.44 9.97 -17.08
C PRO A 122 -12.72 9.10 -18.31
N TYR A 123 -13.51 9.62 -19.26
CA TYR A 123 -13.80 8.92 -20.52
C TYR A 123 -12.55 8.42 -21.24
N SER A 124 -11.46 9.20 -21.21
CA SER A 124 -10.18 8.83 -21.81
C SER A 124 -9.56 7.59 -21.14
N MET A 125 -9.68 7.47 -19.82
CA MET A 125 -9.19 6.34 -19.04
C MET A 125 -10.01 5.08 -19.35
N ILE A 126 -11.35 5.19 -19.30
CA ILE A 126 -12.26 4.08 -19.64
C ILE A 126 -11.96 3.56 -21.06
N THR A 127 -11.84 4.46 -22.03
CA THR A 127 -11.58 4.08 -23.43
C THR A 127 -10.21 3.39 -23.57
N LEU A 128 -9.18 3.86 -22.85
CA LEU A 128 -7.86 3.22 -22.87
C LEU A 128 -7.90 1.80 -22.28
N HIS A 129 -8.67 1.59 -21.21
CA HIS A 129 -8.84 0.26 -20.60
C HIS A 129 -9.60 -0.69 -21.51
N GLU A 130 -10.71 -0.25 -22.12
CA GLU A 130 -11.45 -1.02 -23.12
C GLU A 130 -10.53 -1.42 -24.31
N MET A 131 -9.64 -0.52 -24.74
CA MET A 131 -8.67 -0.84 -25.81
C MET A 131 -7.65 -1.89 -25.36
N ALA A 132 -7.23 -1.86 -24.09
CA ALA A 132 -6.23 -2.75 -23.53
C ALA A 132 -6.75 -4.19 -23.27
N GLU A 133 -8.04 -4.46 -23.50
CA GLU A 133 -8.61 -5.83 -23.42
C GLU A 133 -8.06 -6.79 -24.49
N THR A 134 -7.40 -6.26 -25.52
CA THR A 134 -6.75 -7.07 -26.57
C THR A 134 -5.24 -6.87 -26.55
N ASP A 135 -4.46 -7.90 -26.89
CA ASP A 135 -2.99 -7.82 -26.91
C ASP A 135 -2.47 -6.67 -27.79
N GLU A 136 -3.05 -6.46 -28.98
CA GLU A 136 -2.64 -5.38 -29.88
C GLU A 136 -2.99 -4.00 -29.32
N GLY A 137 -4.18 -3.85 -28.72
CA GLY A 137 -4.60 -2.60 -28.11
C GLY A 137 -3.80 -2.28 -26.84
N TRP A 138 -3.47 -3.29 -26.03
CA TRP A 138 -2.57 -3.16 -24.89
C TRP A 138 -1.18 -2.69 -25.33
N LEU A 139 -0.62 -3.28 -26.39
CA LEU A 139 0.65 -2.84 -26.97
C LEU A 139 0.61 -1.39 -27.46
N ASP A 140 -0.50 -0.96 -28.06
CA ASP A 140 -0.69 0.43 -28.49
C ASP A 140 -0.75 1.40 -27.30
N VAL A 141 -1.45 1.03 -26.22
CA VAL A 141 -1.51 1.81 -24.96
C VAL A 141 -0.11 1.93 -24.35
N VAL A 142 0.61 0.83 -24.17
CA VAL A 142 1.96 0.82 -23.60
C VAL A 142 2.93 1.67 -24.44
N GLN A 143 2.92 1.52 -25.77
CA GLN A 143 3.77 2.33 -26.64
C GLN A 143 3.40 3.82 -26.61
N SER A 144 2.11 4.14 -26.46
CA SER A 144 1.65 5.52 -26.28
C SER A 144 2.17 6.12 -24.98
N LEU A 145 2.02 5.41 -23.85
CA LEU A 145 2.57 5.81 -22.54
C LEU A 145 4.06 6.13 -22.61
N ILE A 146 4.84 5.30 -23.33
CA ILE A 146 6.27 5.52 -23.54
C ILE A 146 6.55 6.79 -24.37
N ARG A 147 5.75 7.03 -25.41
CA ARG A 147 6.00 8.06 -26.41
C ARG A 147 5.58 9.46 -25.98
N VAL A 148 4.43 9.61 -25.31
CA VAL A 148 3.77 10.93 -25.22
C VAL A 148 3.87 11.61 -23.87
N ILE A 149 4.13 10.86 -22.79
CA ILE A 149 4.16 11.43 -21.44
C ILE A 149 5.40 12.33 -21.30
N PRO A 150 5.23 13.64 -21.05
CA PRO A 150 6.32 14.60 -21.02
C PRO A 150 7.16 14.46 -19.75
N LEU A 151 8.45 14.77 -19.85
CA LEU A 151 9.39 14.65 -18.73
C LEU A 151 9.04 15.58 -17.56
N GLU A 152 8.58 16.79 -17.87
CA GLU A 152 8.34 17.88 -16.90
C GLU A 152 7.02 17.76 -16.14
N ASP A 153 6.16 16.80 -16.48
CA ASP A 153 4.89 16.63 -15.77
C ASP A 153 5.10 15.79 -14.50
N PRO A 154 4.83 16.34 -13.30
CA PRO A 154 5.09 15.67 -12.03
C PRO A 154 4.19 14.45 -11.78
N LEU A 155 3.04 14.36 -12.47
CA LEU A 155 2.10 13.22 -12.37
C LEU A 155 2.28 12.25 -13.52
N GLY A 156 3.10 12.58 -14.52
CA GLY A 156 3.37 11.73 -15.68
C GLY A 156 3.69 10.27 -15.34
N PRO A 157 4.65 9.98 -14.45
CA PRO A 157 4.94 8.60 -14.08
C PRO A 157 3.79 7.93 -13.31
N ALA A 158 3.09 8.65 -12.44
CA ALA A 158 1.94 8.12 -11.71
C ALA A 158 0.79 7.73 -12.67
N VAL A 159 0.61 8.45 -13.78
CA VAL A 159 -0.36 8.08 -14.84
C VAL A 159 0.04 6.79 -15.55
N ILE A 160 1.33 6.52 -15.74
CA ILE A 160 1.80 5.23 -16.28
C ILE A 160 1.38 4.11 -15.33
N THR A 161 1.67 4.26 -14.04
CA THR A 161 1.30 3.28 -13.01
C THR A 161 -0.21 3.07 -12.98
N LEU A 162 -1.00 4.12 -12.85
CA LEU A 162 -2.46 4.04 -12.77
C LEU A 162 -3.09 3.37 -14.00
N LEU A 163 -2.68 3.77 -15.21
CA LEU A 163 -3.27 3.20 -16.42
C LEU A 163 -2.90 1.74 -16.58
N LEU A 164 -1.66 1.35 -16.27
CA LEU A 164 -1.27 -0.05 -16.25
C LEU A 164 -1.87 -0.81 -15.07
N ASP A 165 -2.28 -0.12 -13.99
CA ASP A 165 -2.77 -0.80 -12.80
C ASP A 165 -4.08 -1.55 -13.06
N GLU A 166 -4.97 -0.83 -13.73
CA GLU A 166 -6.31 -1.28 -14.09
C GLU A 166 -6.37 -2.03 -15.44
N CYS A 167 -5.27 -2.09 -16.19
CA CYS A 167 -5.20 -2.86 -17.42
C CYS A 167 -5.15 -4.38 -17.13
N PRO A 168 -5.74 -5.22 -18.00
CA PRO A 168 -5.51 -6.67 -17.96
C PRO A 168 -4.02 -7.02 -18.00
N LEU A 169 -3.64 -8.09 -17.30
CA LEU A 169 -2.27 -8.61 -17.39
C LEU A 169 -1.98 -9.08 -18.82
N PRO A 170 -0.83 -8.71 -19.40
CA PRO A 170 -0.49 -9.07 -20.77
C PRO A 170 -0.24 -10.58 -20.90
N THR A 171 -0.57 -11.13 -22.06
CA THR A 171 -0.20 -12.51 -22.42
C THR A 171 1.33 -12.62 -22.62
N LYS A 172 1.84 -13.86 -22.58
CA LYS A 172 3.24 -14.17 -22.91
C LYS A 172 3.62 -13.65 -24.30
N ASP A 173 2.71 -13.78 -25.27
CA ASP A 173 2.90 -13.31 -26.65
C ASP A 173 2.95 -11.77 -26.71
N ALA A 174 2.08 -11.07 -25.97
CA ALA A 174 2.11 -9.62 -25.87
C ALA A 174 3.43 -9.11 -25.24
N LEU A 175 3.90 -9.76 -24.17
CA LEU A 175 5.19 -9.43 -23.54
C LEU A 175 6.38 -9.68 -24.48
N GLN A 176 6.35 -10.78 -25.24
CA GLN A 176 7.39 -11.08 -26.22
C GLN A 176 7.40 -10.01 -27.33
N LYS A 177 6.23 -9.69 -27.91
CA LYS A 177 6.10 -8.63 -28.91
C LYS A 177 6.56 -7.27 -28.37
N LEU A 178 6.22 -6.94 -27.13
CA LEU A 178 6.68 -5.69 -26.50
C LEU A 178 8.21 -5.67 -26.44
N THR A 179 8.84 -6.76 -26.01
CA THR A 179 10.30 -6.87 -25.92
C THR A 179 10.95 -6.71 -27.30
N GLU A 180 10.37 -7.32 -28.33
CA GLU A 180 10.82 -7.18 -29.73
C GLU A 180 10.66 -5.75 -30.27
N ILE A 181 9.53 -5.09 -29.96
CA ILE A 181 9.25 -3.71 -30.37
C ILE A 181 10.21 -2.72 -29.70
N LEU A 182 10.45 -2.90 -28.39
CA LEU A 182 11.33 -2.02 -27.64
C LEU A 182 12.80 -2.25 -28.00
N ASN A 183 13.19 -3.50 -28.30
CA ASN A 183 14.53 -3.91 -28.72
C ASN A 183 15.64 -3.28 -27.85
N LEU A 184 15.47 -3.35 -26.53
CA LEU A 184 16.33 -2.64 -25.56
C LEU A 184 17.68 -3.34 -25.40
N ASN A 185 18.74 -2.54 -25.35
CA ASN A 185 20.12 -2.95 -25.12
C ASN A 185 20.96 -1.74 -24.67
N GLY A 186 22.25 -1.97 -24.39
CA GLY A 186 23.17 -0.90 -23.98
C GLY A 186 23.33 0.23 -25.01
N GLU A 187 23.24 -0.04 -26.31
CA GLU A 187 23.34 0.99 -27.35
C GLU A 187 22.14 1.92 -27.35
N VAL A 188 20.93 1.35 -27.21
CA VAL A 188 19.70 2.12 -27.09
C VAL A 188 19.77 3.03 -25.87
N ALA A 189 20.21 2.52 -24.71
CA ALA A 189 20.38 3.32 -23.50
C ALA A 189 21.36 4.49 -23.68
N CYS A 190 22.38 4.38 -24.52
CA CYS A 190 23.31 5.49 -24.81
C CYS A 190 22.67 6.64 -25.60
N GLN A 191 21.50 6.42 -26.22
CA GLN A 191 20.76 7.44 -26.96
C GLN A 191 19.95 8.37 -26.03
N ASP A 192 20.02 8.17 -24.71
CA ASP A 192 19.28 8.90 -23.68
C ASP A 192 19.34 10.43 -23.84
N SER A 193 20.53 10.96 -24.17
CA SER A 193 20.75 12.40 -24.38
C SER A 193 19.82 13.05 -25.41
N GLY A 194 19.24 12.29 -26.34
CA GLY A 194 18.30 12.81 -27.33
C GLY A 194 16.83 12.80 -26.89
N HIS A 195 16.41 11.91 -25.97
CA HIS A 195 15.00 11.66 -25.66
C HIS A 195 14.73 11.18 -24.21
N PRO A 196 15.14 11.93 -23.17
CA PRO A 196 15.06 11.46 -21.77
C PRO A 196 13.64 11.09 -21.30
N ALA A 197 12.60 11.76 -21.83
CA ALA A 197 11.21 11.41 -21.55
C ALA A 197 10.90 9.95 -21.93
N LYS A 198 11.33 9.52 -23.13
CA LYS A 198 11.10 8.17 -23.63
C LYS A 198 11.79 7.14 -22.73
N HIS A 199 13.04 7.38 -22.34
CA HIS A 199 13.80 6.47 -21.48
C HIS A 199 13.22 6.37 -20.07
N ARG A 200 12.79 7.50 -19.50
CA ARG A 200 12.09 7.52 -18.22
C ARG A 200 10.80 6.71 -18.30
N ASN A 201 9.98 6.94 -19.33
CA ASN A 201 8.70 6.26 -19.48
C ASN A 201 8.89 4.75 -19.75
N THR A 202 9.89 4.37 -20.56
CA THR A 202 10.26 2.96 -20.75
C THR A 202 10.62 2.29 -19.43
N SER A 203 11.44 2.94 -18.61
CA SER A 203 11.84 2.40 -17.31
C SER A 203 10.65 2.32 -16.34
N ALA A 204 9.77 3.32 -16.32
CA ALA A 204 8.54 3.30 -15.52
C ALA A 204 7.60 2.16 -15.92
N VAL A 205 7.36 1.97 -17.23
CA VAL A 205 6.58 0.84 -17.75
C VAL A 205 7.19 -0.50 -17.32
N LEU A 206 8.51 -0.68 -17.52
CA LEU A 206 9.19 -1.91 -17.12
C LEU A 206 9.05 -2.17 -15.61
N GLY A 207 9.17 -1.13 -14.78
CA GLY A 207 8.96 -1.24 -13.33
C GLY A 207 7.54 -1.66 -12.97
N CYS A 208 6.52 -1.05 -13.57
CA CYS A 208 5.12 -1.43 -13.34
C CYS A 208 4.84 -2.87 -13.78
N LEU A 209 5.38 -3.30 -14.92
CA LEU A 209 5.24 -4.69 -15.37
C LEU A 209 5.97 -5.66 -14.44
N ALA A 210 7.17 -5.32 -13.98
CA ALA A 210 7.94 -6.15 -13.07
C ALA A 210 7.24 -6.37 -11.72
N GLU A 211 6.53 -5.36 -11.21
CA GLU A 211 5.74 -5.43 -9.98
C GLU A 211 4.47 -6.28 -10.14
N LYS A 212 3.82 -6.20 -11.31
CA LYS A 212 2.58 -6.94 -11.60
C LYS A 212 2.79 -8.40 -11.98
N LEU A 213 3.91 -8.69 -12.63
CA LEU A 213 4.24 -10.03 -13.07
C LEU A 213 4.95 -10.76 -11.92
N ALA A 214 4.45 -11.94 -11.58
CA ALA A 214 5.08 -12.82 -10.61
C ALA A 214 5.78 -14.01 -11.30
N GLY A 215 6.79 -14.57 -10.63
CA GLY A 215 7.44 -15.81 -11.04
C GLY A 215 8.02 -15.77 -12.46
N PRO A 216 7.81 -16.82 -13.29
CA PRO A 216 8.44 -16.96 -14.60
C PRO A 216 8.19 -15.83 -15.59
N ALA A 217 7.05 -15.13 -15.49
CA ALA A 217 6.72 -14.04 -16.41
C ALA A 217 7.61 -12.80 -16.18
N SER A 218 7.88 -12.46 -14.92
CA SER A 218 8.80 -11.37 -14.55
C SER A 218 10.24 -11.73 -14.85
N ILE A 219 10.62 -13.00 -14.65
CA ILE A 219 11.95 -13.53 -15.00
C ILE A 219 12.16 -13.47 -16.52
N GLY A 220 11.16 -13.89 -17.29
CA GLY A 220 11.20 -13.84 -18.76
C GLY A 220 11.25 -12.42 -19.32
N LEU A 221 10.63 -11.45 -18.63
CA LEU A 221 10.68 -10.04 -19.02
C LEU A 221 12.07 -9.43 -18.81
N LEU A 222 12.82 -9.82 -17.76
CA LEU A 222 14.18 -9.32 -17.51
C LEU A 222 15.21 -10.00 -18.43
N SER A 223 15.10 -9.75 -19.74
CA SER A 223 16.08 -10.23 -20.71
C SER A 223 17.47 -9.59 -20.48
N PRO A 224 18.58 -10.23 -20.94
CA PRO A 224 19.91 -9.65 -20.84
C PRO A 224 20.02 -8.24 -21.46
N GLY A 225 19.29 -7.97 -22.55
CA GLY A 225 19.24 -6.67 -23.19
C GLY A 225 18.53 -5.60 -22.35
N ILE A 226 17.44 -5.98 -21.67
CA ILE A 226 16.73 -5.07 -20.74
C ILE A 226 17.59 -4.78 -19.51
N LEU A 227 18.24 -5.80 -18.93
CA LEU A 227 19.16 -5.61 -17.81
C LEU A 227 20.32 -4.69 -18.19
N GLU A 228 20.96 -4.92 -19.35
CA GLU A 228 22.02 -4.06 -19.85
C GLU A 228 21.54 -2.61 -20.08
N TYR A 229 20.36 -2.44 -20.68
CA TYR A 229 19.73 -1.15 -20.88
C TYR A 229 19.54 -0.39 -19.55
N LEU A 230 18.92 -1.02 -18.55
CA LEU A 230 18.67 -0.40 -17.25
C LEU A 230 19.98 -0.05 -16.51
N LEU A 231 20.97 -0.95 -16.52
CA LEU A 231 22.28 -0.68 -15.91
C LEU A 231 23.01 0.46 -16.62
N GLN A 232 22.90 0.55 -17.95
CA GLN A 232 23.49 1.63 -18.72
C GLN A 232 22.83 2.99 -18.40
N CYS A 233 21.52 3.01 -18.15
CA CYS A 233 20.80 4.20 -17.69
C CYS A 233 21.31 4.74 -16.35
N LEU A 234 21.94 3.92 -15.50
CA LEU A 234 22.52 4.34 -14.21
C LEU A 234 23.91 5.04 -14.32
N LYS A 235 24.44 5.26 -15.52
CA LYS A 235 25.72 5.97 -15.68
C LYS A 235 25.56 7.47 -15.40
N LEU A 236 26.59 8.09 -14.80
CA LEU A 236 26.63 9.53 -14.44
C LEU A 236 26.30 10.51 -15.57
N GLN A 237 26.40 10.09 -16.84
CA GLN A 237 26.08 10.92 -18.00
C GLN A 237 24.58 10.94 -18.35
N SER A 238 23.80 9.97 -17.85
CA SER A 238 22.37 9.88 -18.11
C SER A 238 21.59 11.00 -17.41
N HIS A 239 20.36 11.25 -17.84
CA HIS A 239 19.49 12.19 -17.15
C HIS A 239 19.10 11.66 -15.75
N PRO A 240 19.12 12.48 -14.68
CA PRO A 240 18.79 12.02 -13.32
C PRO A 240 17.43 11.33 -13.19
N THR A 241 16.39 11.84 -13.84
CA THR A 241 15.07 11.17 -13.85
C THR A 241 15.11 9.80 -14.52
N VAL A 242 15.94 9.61 -15.55
CA VAL A 242 16.11 8.32 -16.22
C VAL A 242 16.84 7.34 -15.31
N MET A 243 17.89 7.81 -14.62
CA MET A 243 18.57 7.02 -13.59
C MET A 243 17.61 6.57 -12.48
N LEU A 244 16.79 7.49 -11.97
CA LEU A 244 15.83 7.23 -10.90
C LEU A 244 14.85 6.12 -11.28
N PHE A 245 14.19 6.24 -12.44
CA PHE A 245 13.22 5.23 -12.88
C PHE A 245 13.87 3.92 -13.33
N ALA A 246 15.09 3.95 -13.86
CA ALA A 246 15.85 2.73 -14.13
C ALA A 246 16.20 1.98 -12.83
N LEU A 247 16.59 2.71 -11.78
CA LEU A 247 16.83 2.15 -10.46
C LEU A 247 15.55 1.55 -9.87
N ILE A 248 14.45 2.30 -9.86
CA ILE A 248 13.16 1.81 -9.37
C ILE A 248 12.74 0.56 -10.14
N ALA A 249 12.89 0.53 -11.47
CA ALA A 249 12.58 -0.66 -12.26
C ALA A 249 13.42 -1.88 -11.82
N LEU A 250 14.73 -1.71 -11.60
CA LEU A 250 15.60 -2.77 -11.10
C LEU A 250 15.19 -3.24 -9.69
N GLU A 251 14.75 -2.34 -8.81
CA GLU A 251 14.20 -2.71 -7.51
C GLU A 251 12.92 -3.54 -7.64
N LYS A 252 12.00 -3.17 -8.55
CA LYS A 252 10.77 -3.94 -8.82
C LYS A 252 11.08 -5.32 -9.40
N PHE A 253 12.01 -5.41 -10.36
CA PHE A 253 12.47 -6.72 -10.85
C PHE A 253 13.07 -7.58 -9.74
N ALA A 254 13.80 -6.99 -8.80
CA ALA A 254 14.40 -7.69 -7.66
C ALA A 254 13.41 -8.14 -6.58
N GLN A 255 12.09 -7.96 -6.78
CA GLN A 255 11.07 -8.57 -5.93
C GLN A 255 11.01 -10.10 -6.12
N THR A 256 11.37 -10.62 -7.29
CA THR A 256 11.59 -12.07 -7.49
C THR A 256 13.03 -12.45 -7.15
N SER A 257 13.20 -13.60 -6.50
CA SER A 257 14.51 -14.05 -5.99
C SER A 257 15.55 -14.24 -7.10
N GLU A 258 15.13 -14.75 -8.26
CA GLU A 258 15.97 -15.05 -9.43
C GLU A 258 16.46 -13.78 -10.12
N ASN A 259 15.56 -12.81 -10.34
CA ASN A 259 15.94 -11.51 -10.88
C ASN A 259 16.81 -10.75 -9.90
N LYS A 260 16.51 -10.81 -8.60
CA LYS A 260 17.37 -10.21 -7.56
C LYS A 260 18.79 -10.76 -7.63
N LEU A 261 18.95 -12.07 -7.75
CA LEU A 261 20.26 -12.71 -7.88
C LEU A 261 20.96 -12.25 -9.16
N THR A 262 20.27 -12.33 -10.30
CA THR A 262 20.79 -11.89 -11.61
C THR A 262 21.25 -10.43 -11.59
N ILE A 263 20.46 -9.53 -10.99
CA ILE A 263 20.79 -8.12 -10.87
C ILE A 263 21.95 -7.92 -9.88
N SER A 264 21.98 -8.65 -8.77
CA SER A 264 23.04 -8.54 -7.74
C SER A 264 24.40 -9.02 -8.24
N GLU A 265 24.44 -10.03 -9.11
CA GLU A 265 25.66 -10.52 -9.77
C GLU A 265 26.19 -9.56 -10.85
N SER A 266 25.40 -8.55 -11.23
CA SER A 266 25.80 -7.51 -12.17
C SER A 266 26.64 -6.41 -11.51
N SER A 267 27.01 -5.39 -12.31
CA SER A 267 27.73 -4.20 -11.84
C SER A 267 26.86 -3.16 -11.09
N ILE A 268 25.65 -3.51 -10.66
CA ILE A 268 24.71 -2.54 -10.08
C ILE A 268 25.28 -1.88 -8.82
N SER A 269 25.83 -2.66 -7.88
CA SER A 269 26.30 -2.15 -6.58
C SER A 269 27.43 -1.14 -6.75
N ASP A 270 28.35 -1.35 -7.70
CA ASP A 270 29.43 -0.40 -8.04
C ASP A 270 28.88 0.95 -8.53
N ARG A 271 27.79 0.92 -9.31
CA ARG A 271 27.15 2.14 -9.82
C ARG A 271 26.44 2.87 -8.69
N LEU A 272 25.70 2.15 -7.85
CA LEU A 272 24.96 2.73 -6.74
C LEU A 272 25.89 3.39 -5.71
N VAL A 273 27.07 2.82 -5.44
CA VAL A 273 28.07 3.45 -4.53
C VAL A 273 28.49 4.84 -5.02
N THR A 274 28.50 5.05 -6.34
CA THR A 274 28.78 6.38 -6.89
C THR A 274 27.57 7.31 -6.71
N LEU A 275 26.36 6.80 -6.96
CA LEU A 275 25.12 7.57 -6.92
C LEU A 275 24.66 7.92 -5.49
N GLU A 276 24.95 7.09 -4.48
CA GLU A 276 24.56 7.37 -3.09
C GLU A 276 25.17 8.68 -2.55
N SER A 277 26.27 9.14 -3.15
CA SER A 277 26.89 10.44 -2.81
C SER A 277 25.98 11.63 -3.11
N TRP A 278 24.92 11.45 -3.91
CA TRP A 278 23.94 12.47 -4.23
C TRP A 278 22.79 12.55 -3.22
N ALA A 279 22.76 11.73 -2.16
CA ALA A 279 21.65 11.69 -1.20
C ALA A 279 21.32 13.05 -0.56
N ASP A 280 22.30 13.95 -0.48
CA ASP A 280 22.18 15.32 0.03
C ASP A 280 22.48 16.39 -1.06
N ASP A 281 22.42 16.03 -2.34
CA ASP A 281 22.70 16.98 -3.44
C ASP A 281 21.66 18.12 -3.44
N PRO A 282 22.08 19.38 -3.64
CA PRO A 282 21.15 20.52 -3.74
C PRO A 282 20.23 20.44 -4.96
N ASP A 283 20.58 19.68 -5.99
CA ASP A 283 19.69 19.35 -7.10
C ASP A 283 18.70 18.26 -6.67
N TYR A 284 17.42 18.61 -6.57
CA TYR A 284 16.39 17.69 -6.09
C TYR A 284 16.20 16.43 -6.95
N LEU A 285 16.53 16.45 -8.25
CA LEU A 285 16.46 15.24 -9.07
C LEU A 285 17.62 14.30 -8.72
N LYS A 286 18.83 14.83 -8.53
CA LYS A 286 19.97 14.02 -8.07
C LYS A 286 19.77 13.52 -6.64
N ARG A 287 19.18 14.34 -5.77
CA ARG A 287 18.82 13.97 -4.40
C ARG A 287 17.94 12.73 -4.36
N GLN A 288 16.91 12.67 -5.21
CA GLN A 288 16.05 11.49 -5.35
C GLN A 288 16.84 10.25 -5.77
N VAL A 289 17.74 10.37 -6.76
CA VAL A 289 18.60 9.27 -7.21
C VAL A 289 19.51 8.78 -6.08
N GLY A 290 20.16 9.70 -5.37
CA GLY A 290 21.05 9.37 -4.25
C GLY A 290 20.32 8.74 -3.08
N PHE A 291 19.14 9.25 -2.74
CA PHE A 291 18.25 8.68 -1.72
C PHE A 291 17.90 7.22 -2.06
N CYS A 292 17.41 6.96 -3.28
CA CYS A 292 17.09 5.60 -3.69
C CYS A 292 18.34 4.71 -3.73
N ALA A 293 19.45 5.18 -4.29
CA ALA A 293 20.68 4.39 -4.38
C ALA A 293 21.22 3.98 -2.99
N GLN A 294 21.20 4.89 -2.02
CA GLN A 294 21.55 4.61 -0.63
C GLN A 294 20.61 3.56 -0.02
N TRP A 295 19.31 3.73 -0.23
CA TRP A 295 18.30 2.77 0.25
C TRP A 295 18.48 1.38 -0.36
N SER A 296 18.72 1.27 -1.69
CA SER A 296 18.90 -0.03 -2.34
C SER A 296 20.20 -0.71 -1.91
N LEU A 297 21.28 0.04 -1.66
CA LEU A 297 22.55 -0.51 -1.14
C LEU A 297 22.41 -1.06 0.28
N ASP A 298 21.50 -0.51 1.08
CA ASP A 298 21.22 -1.00 2.44
C ASP A 298 20.24 -2.18 2.45
N ASN A 299 19.32 -2.28 1.48
CA ASN A 299 18.19 -3.22 1.54
C ASN A 299 18.21 -4.34 0.49
N LEU A 300 18.70 -4.08 -0.72
CA LEU A 300 18.52 -4.97 -1.88
C LEU A 300 19.85 -5.44 -2.48
N PHE A 301 20.70 -4.50 -2.90
CA PHE A 301 21.91 -4.76 -3.68
C PHE A 301 23.15 -4.48 -2.84
N LEU A 302 23.40 -5.34 -1.86
CA LEU A 302 24.48 -5.16 -0.89
C LEU A 302 25.84 -5.11 -1.60
N LYS A 303 26.74 -4.25 -1.09
CA LYS A 303 28.13 -4.16 -1.54
C LYS A 303 29.07 -4.68 -0.46
N ASP A 304 29.90 -5.65 -0.81
CA ASP A 304 30.94 -6.15 0.07
C ASP A 304 31.82 -5.01 0.59
N SER A 305 32.11 -5.03 1.90
CA SER A 305 32.91 -4.02 2.59
C SER A 305 32.31 -2.61 2.67
N ARG A 306 31.09 -2.36 2.16
CA ARG A 306 30.37 -1.11 2.42
C ARG A 306 29.70 -1.18 3.79
N GLN A 307 29.94 -0.18 4.62
CA GLN A 307 29.24 -0.01 5.89
C GLN A 307 27.78 0.43 5.65
N LEU A 308 26.83 -0.17 6.36
CA LEU A 308 25.40 0.18 6.24
C LEU A 308 25.15 1.59 6.75
N THR A 309 24.21 2.31 6.14
CA THR A 309 24.10 3.76 6.41
C THR A 309 23.66 4.06 7.84
N TYR A 310 22.81 3.23 8.43
CA TYR A 310 22.37 3.39 9.83
C TYR A 310 23.54 3.28 10.83
N GLU A 311 24.66 2.65 10.47
CA GLU A 311 25.83 2.49 11.35
C GLU A 311 26.74 3.72 11.37
N LYS A 312 26.62 4.62 10.38
CA LYS A 312 27.50 5.79 10.21
C LYS A 312 26.78 7.14 10.29
N VAL A 313 25.45 7.16 10.23
CA VAL A 313 24.65 8.39 10.28
C VAL A 313 24.74 9.05 11.67
N ASP A 314 24.87 10.38 11.70
CA ASP A 314 24.86 11.14 12.95
C ASP A 314 23.42 11.47 13.37
N LEU A 315 23.01 10.94 14.53
CA LEU A 315 21.65 11.08 15.09
C LEU A 315 21.65 11.91 16.38
N ASN A 316 22.76 12.55 16.73
CA ASN A 316 22.91 13.26 18.01
C ASN A 316 21.94 14.44 18.13
N SER A 317 21.66 15.13 17.02
CA SER A 317 20.73 16.27 16.97
C SER A 317 19.27 15.86 16.81
N ILE A 318 18.98 14.57 16.60
CA ILE A 318 17.63 14.07 16.31
C ILE A 318 16.97 13.61 17.61
N ARG A 319 15.83 14.20 17.96
CA ARG A 319 14.98 13.79 19.09
C ARG A 319 13.56 13.46 18.70
N ALA A 320 13.12 13.85 17.51
CA ALA A 320 11.88 13.42 16.87
C ALA A 320 12.16 13.11 15.40
N MET A 321 11.50 12.08 14.87
CA MET A 321 11.68 11.60 13.50
C MET A 321 10.39 10.93 13.00
N LEU A 322 10.34 10.56 11.72
CA LEU A 322 9.31 9.67 11.19
C LEU A 322 9.43 8.30 11.84
N ASN A 323 8.31 7.72 12.26
CA ASN A 323 8.28 6.49 13.03
C ASN A 323 8.25 5.27 12.12
N SER A 324 9.37 4.52 12.06
CA SER A 324 9.47 3.30 11.25
C SER A 324 8.63 2.11 11.76
N ASN A 325 8.01 2.25 12.93
CA ASN A 325 7.06 1.26 13.48
C ASN A 325 5.59 1.71 13.32
N ASP A 326 5.35 2.92 12.80
CA ASP A 326 4.02 3.49 12.58
C ASP A 326 3.96 4.10 11.17
N VAL A 327 4.15 3.21 10.19
CA VAL A 327 4.33 3.51 8.77
C VAL A 327 3.78 2.34 7.94
N SER A 328 3.27 2.65 6.75
CA SER A 328 2.90 1.65 5.73
C SER A 328 4.13 0.90 5.18
N GLU A 329 3.96 -0.37 4.74
CA GLU A 329 5.08 -1.29 4.50
C GLU A 329 6.14 -0.78 3.50
N TYR A 330 5.72 -0.06 2.46
CA TYR A 330 6.55 0.24 1.29
C TYR A 330 7.14 1.64 1.31
N LEU A 331 6.85 2.45 2.33
CA LEU A 331 7.45 3.77 2.46
C LEU A 331 8.95 3.68 2.78
N LYS A 332 9.77 4.30 1.94
CA LYS A 332 11.21 4.40 2.18
C LYS A 332 11.46 5.57 3.13
N ILE A 333 12.10 5.32 4.26
CA ILE A 333 12.56 6.34 5.20
C ILE A 333 14.09 6.40 5.20
N SER A 334 14.64 7.60 5.13
CA SER A 334 16.07 7.88 5.30
C SER A 334 16.63 7.35 6.63
N PRO A 335 17.93 7.03 6.73
CA PRO A 335 18.55 6.56 7.97
C PRO A 335 18.47 7.53 9.15
N HIS A 336 18.34 8.84 8.90
CA HIS A 336 18.12 9.86 9.93
C HIS A 336 16.62 10.10 10.24
N GLY A 337 15.72 9.41 9.55
CA GLY A 337 14.27 9.45 9.77
C GLY A 337 13.59 10.78 9.48
N LEU A 338 14.21 11.66 8.68
CA LEU A 338 13.63 12.98 8.37
C LEU A 338 13.22 13.13 6.91
N GLU A 339 13.56 12.20 6.04
CA GLU A 339 13.16 12.21 4.63
C GLU A 339 12.47 10.90 4.29
N ALA A 340 11.37 10.99 3.56
CA ALA A 340 10.58 9.85 3.12
C ALA A 340 10.23 9.93 1.64
N ARG A 341 10.15 8.76 1.00
CA ARG A 341 9.78 8.59 -0.40
C ARG A 341 8.89 7.37 -0.59
N CYS A 342 7.85 7.50 -1.40
CA CYS A 342 7.03 6.38 -1.87
C CYS A 342 7.38 6.03 -3.32
N ASP A 343 7.62 4.76 -3.63
CA ASP A 343 7.72 4.22 -5.00
C ASP A 343 6.74 3.05 -5.24
N ALA A 344 5.78 2.85 -4.32
CA ALA A 344 4.68 1.89 -4.46
C ALA A 344 3.46 2.54 -5.14
N SER A 345 2.55 1.73 -5.68
CA SER A 345 1.27 2.22 -6.23
C SER A 345 0.28 2.65 -5.14
N SER A 346 0.40 2.08 -3.94
CA SER A 346 -0.42 2.39 -2.77
C SER A 346 -0.12 3.76 -2.15
N PHE A 347 -1.09 4.28 -1.38
CA PHE A 347 -1.00 5.56 -0.72
C PHE A 347 -0.37 5.45 0.68
N GLU A 348 0.96 5.35 0.69
CA GLU A 348 1.74 5.04 1.88
C GLU A 348 1.72 6.18 2.91
N SER A 349 1.52 5.86 4.18
CA SER A 349 1.33 6.84 5.26
C SER A 349 2.31 6.63 6.42
N VAL A 350 2.63 7.70 7.16
CA VAL A 350 3.53 7.66 8.32
C VAL A 350 3.17 8.72 9.36
N ARG A 351 3.34 8.40 10.65
CA ARG A 351 3.35 9.37 11.76
C ARG A 351 4.77 9.57 12.29
N CYS A 352 5.02 10.73 12.90
CA CYS A 352 6.26 10.96 13.64
C CYS A 352 6.28 10.22 14.99
N THR A 353 7.43 10.20 15.65
CA THR A 353 7.63 9.48 16.92
C THR A 353 7.10 10.21 18.15
N PHE A 354 6.66 11.47 18.03
CA PHE A 354 6.31 12.30 19.18
C PHE A 354 4.88 12.83 19.10
N CYS A 355 4.13 12.58 20.18
CA CYS A 355 2.74 12.97 20.38
C CYS A 355 2.66 14.37 21.02
N VAL A 356 1.72 15.20 20.57
CA VAL A 356 1.45 16.50 21.17
C VAL A 356 0.03 16.60 21.72
N ASP A 357 -0.07 16.94 23.01
CA ASP A 357 -1.33 16.94 23.77
C ASP A 357 -1.77 18.32 24.27
N ALA A 358 -0.86 19.29 24.34
CA ALA A 358 -1.17 20.65 24.77
C ALA A 358 -0.19 21.68 24.18
N GLY A 359 -0.60 22.96 24.16
CA GLY A 359 0.25 24.07 23.74
C GLY A 359 0.19 24.37 22.23
N VAL A 360 1.23 25.04 21.73
CA VAL A 360 1.36 25.46 20.34
C VAL A 360 2.62 24.83 19.75
N TRP A 361 2.48 24.11 18.64
CA TRP A 361 3.56 23.34 18.02
C TRP A 361 3.74 23.73 16.56
N TYR A 362 4.98 23.65 16.09
CA TYR A 362 5.32 23.96 14.71
C TYR A 362 6.39 23.02 14.16
N TYR A 363 6.24 22.60 12.91
CA TYR A 363 7.26 21.93 12.12
C TYR A 363 7.22 22.41 10.66
N GLU A 364 8.30 22.19 9.92
CA GLU A 364 8.38 22.49 8.49
C GLU A 364 8.64 21.24 7.67
N VAL A 365 8.20 21.24 6.42
CA VAL A 365 8.52 20.23 5.42
C VAL A 365 9.06 20.91 4.17
N THR A 366 10.18 20.42 3.65
CA THR A 366 10.71 20.82 2.34
C THR A 366 10.23 19.83 1.28
N VAL A 367 9.57 20.35 0.26
CA VAL A 367 9.04 19.58 -0.87
C VAL A 367 10.22 19.17 -1.77
N VAL A 368 10.43 17.87 -1.99
CA VAL A 368 11.47 17.37 -2.91
C VAL A 368 10.85 17.06 -4.28
N THR A 369 9.60 16.63 -4.32
CA THR A 369 8.80 16.43 -5.54
C THR A 369 7.45 17.13 -5.46
N SER A 370 6.97 17.68 -6.56
CA SER A 370 5.75 18.52 -6.59
C SER A 370 4.43 17.76 -6.85
N GLY A 371 4.42 16.42 -6.82
CA GLY A 371 3.22 15.60 -7.01
C GLY A 371 2.35 15.47 -5.76
N VAL A 372 1.40 14.52 -5.76
CA VAL A 372 0.35 14.41 -4.74
C VAL A 372 0.89 13.83 -3.43
N MET A 373 0.83 14.64 -2.37
CA MET A 373 1.07 14.24 -0.99
C MET A 373 0.04 14.95 -0.10
N GLN A 374 -0.37 14.29 0.97
CA GLN A 374 -1.21 14.87 2.02
C GLN A 374 -0.38 14.92 3.30
N ILE A 375 -0.09 16.13 3.79
CA ILE A 375 0.81 16.34 4.92
C ILE A 375 0.07 17.14 5.98
N GLY A 376 0.15 16.74 7.25
CA GLY A 376 -0.51 17.48 8.31
C GLY A 376 -0.49 16.75 9.64
N TRP A 377 -1.64 16.71 10.30
CA TRP A 377 -1.77 16.22 11.66
C TRP A 377 -2.74 15.05 11.71
N ALA A 378 -2.37 14.01 12.44
CA ALA A 378 -3.19 12.82 12.67
C ALA A 378 -3.07 12.37 14.12
N THR A 379 -4.13 11.80 14.69
CA THR A 379 -4.01 11.09 15.98
C THR A 379 -3.72 9.60 15.76
N ARG A 380 -3.59 8.85 16.86
CA ARG A 380 -3.48 7.38 16.82
C ARG A 380 -4.75 6.68 16.33
N ASP A 381 -5.91 7.34 16.48
CA ASP A 381 -7.20 6.79 16.03
C ASP A 381 -7.37 6.90 14.51
N SER A 382 -6.52 7.68 13.85
CA SER A 382 -6.48 7.79 12.40
C SER A 382 -5.99 6.48 11.77
N LYS A 383 -6.75 5.97 10.80
CA LYS A 383 -6.51 4.68 10.14
C LYS A 383 -5.88 4.91 8.77
N PHE A 384 -4.82 4.18 8.45
CA PHE A 384 -4.17 4.21 7.14
C PHE A 384 -4.58 2.99 6.34
N LEU A 385 -5.39 3.17 5.31
CA LEU A 385 -5.80 2.10 4.38
C LEU A 385 -5.15 2.38 3.03
N ASN A 386 -3.83 2.15 2.98
CA ASN A 386 -2.96 2.50 1.86
C ASN A 386 -3.41 1.89 0.51
N HIS A 387 -3.93 0.65 0.51
CA HIS A 387 -4.42 -0.02 -0.70
C HIS A 387 -5.79 0.50 -1.16
N GLU A 388 -6.58 1.09 -0.26
CA GLU A 388 -7.86 1.74 -0.58
C GLU A 388 -7.68 3.23 -0.93
N GLY A 389 -6.43 3.72 -0.89
CA GLY A 389 -6.10 5.12 -1.15
C GLY A 389 -6.43 6.07 -0.01
N TYR A 390 -6.78 5.57 1.19
CA TYR A 390 -7.07 6.41 2.34
C TYR A 390 -5.81 6.70 3.16
N GLY A 391 -5.50 7.99 3.29
CA GLY A 391 -4.40 8.51 4.10
C GLY A 391 -4.86 9.59 5.08
N ILE A 392 -4.01 10.58 5.29
CA ILE A 392 -4.25 11.64 6.29
C ILE A 392 -5.20 12.68 5.72
N GLY A 393 -6.24 12.99 6.50
CA GLY A 393 -7.35 13.84 6.09
C GLY A 393 -8.51 13.04 5.52
N ASP A 394 -8.39 11.71 5.41
CA ASP A 394 -9.46 10.84 4.93
C ASP A 394 -10.30 10.22 6.04
N ASP A 395 -10.06 10.64 7.29
CA ASP A 395 -10.88 10.31 8.45
C ASP A 395 -11.17 11.54 9.31
N GLU A 396 -11.95 11.34 10.36
CA GLU A 396 -12.36 12.37 11.32
C GLU A 396 -11.28 12.74 12.36
N TYR A 397 -10.15 12.02 12.38
CA TYR A 397 -9.07 12.14 13.36
C TYR A 397 -7.80 12.79 12.78
N SER A 398 -7.87 13.25 11.53
CA SER A 398 -6.72 13.81 10.82
C SER A 398 -7.11 14.95 9.90
N CYS A 399 -6.15 15.83 9.58
CA CYS A 399 -6.33 16.96 8.67
C CYS A 399 -5.04 17.18 7.90
N ALA A 400 -5.13 17.30 6.58
CA ALA A 400 -3.97 17.42 5.71
C ALA A 400 -4.05 18.58 4.73
N TYR A 401 -2.87 19.10 4.42
CA TYR A 401 -2.59 20.03 3.34
C TYR A 401 -2.07 19.26 2.12
N ASP A 402 -2.64 19.55 0.96
CA ASP A 402 -2.22 19.02 -0.34
C ASP A 402 -1.86 20.18 -1.27
N GLY A 403 -0.56 20.44 -1.38
CA GLY A 403 -0.05 21.55 -2.21
C GLY A 403 -0.07 21.25 -3.71
N CYS A 404 -0.23 19.99 -4.11
CA CYS A 404 -0.35 19.63 -5.52
C CYS A 404 -1.75 19.92 -6.02
N ARG A 405 -2.79 19.39 -5.37
CA ARG A 405 -4.18 19.63 -5.78
C ARG A 405 -4.73 20.97 -5.25
N GLN A 406 -3.97 21.64 -4.39
CA GLN A 406 -4.33 22.89 -3.71
C GLN A 406 -5.57 22.73 -2.82
N LEU A 407 -5.59 21.64 -2.06
CA LEU A 407 -6.72 21.19 -1.25
C LEU A 407 -6.34 21.08 0.24
N ILE A 408 -7.32 21.29 1.11
CA ILE A 408 -7.29 20.86 2.50
C ILE A 408 -8.23 19.67 2.65
N TRP A 409 -7.74 18.58 3.24
CA TRP A 409 -8.42 17.31 3.43
C TRP A 409 -8.84 17.10 4.88
N TYR A 410 -10.08 16.68 5.08
CA TYR A 410 -10.65 16.29 6.37
C TYR A 410 -11.87 15.39 6.15
N ASN A 411 -11.95 14.27 6.88
CA ASN A 411 -13.09 13.36 6.86
C ASN A 411 -13.48 12.93 5.42
N ALA A 412 -12.48 12.49 4.66
CA ALA A 412 -12.58 12.06 3.24
C ALA A 412 -13.21 13.13 2.33
N ARG A 413 -13.17 14.40 2.75
CA ARG A 413 -13.66 15.54 1.98
C ARG A 413 -12.56 16.56 1.82
N SER A 414 -12.63 17.30 0.73
CA SER A 414 -11.67 18.35 0.43
C SER A 414 -12.32 19.70 0.18
N LYS A 415 -11.55 20.76 0.44
CA LYS A 415 -11.88 22.12 0.03
C LYS A 415 -10.66 22.80 -0.59
N PRO A 416 -10.84 23.66 -1.61
CA PRO A 416 -9.72 24.39 -2.20
C PRO A 416 -9.14 25.43 -1.25
N HIS A 417 -7.83 25.67 -1.38
CA HIS A 417 -7.12 26.74 -0.67
C HIS A 417 -6.43 27.73 -1.63
N LEU A 418 -5.93 28.85 -1.09
CA LEU A 418 -5.43 29.98 -1.89
C LEU A 418 -3.92 29.93 -2.20
N HIS A 419 -3.14 29.07 -1.55
CA HIS A 419 -1.74 28.91 -1.92
C HIS A 419 -1.59 28.43 -3.37
N PRO A 420 -0.56 28.89 -4.10
CA PRO A 420 -0.22 28.32 -5.39
C PRO A 420 0.16 26.84 -5.25
N CYS A 421 0.16 26.12 -6.38
CA CYS A 421 0.77 24.79 -6.44
C CYS A 421 2.20 24.84 -5.91
N TRP A 422 2.55 23.92 -5.02
CA TRP A 422 3.92 23.79 -4.53
C TRP A 422 4.89 23.37 -5.64
N LYS A 423 6.16 23.64 -5.42
CA LYS A 423 7.26 23.25 -6.30
C LYS A 423 8.39 22.64 -5.49
N GLU A 424 9.29 21.96 -6.18
CA GLU A 424 10.52 21.45 -5.59
C GLU A 424 11.28 22.59 -4.89
N GLY A 425 11.61 22.38 -3.62
CA GLY A 425 12.29 23.34 -2.74
C GLY A 425 11.40 24.33 -2.00
N ASP A 426 10.08 24.32 -2.24
CA ASP A 426 9.14 25.03 -1.39
C ASP A 426 9.15 24.45 0.03
N THR A 427 8.90 25.33 1.01
CA THR A 427 8.81 24.94 2.42
C THR A 427 7.39 25.15 2.93
N VAL A 428 6.76 24.08 3.39
CA VAL A 428 5.42 24.09 3.98
C VAL A 428 5.56 24.07 5.50
N GLY A 429 4.92 25.02 6.17
CA GLY A 429 4.89 25.11 7.63
C GLY A 429 3.58 24.61 8.20
N PHE A 430 3.63 23.91 9.32
CA PHE A 430 2.48 23.28 9.96
C PHE A 430 2.40 23.73 11.41
N LEU A 431 1.44 24.58 11.73
CA LEU A 431 1.20 25.04 13.09
C LEU A 431 -0.05 24.36 13.66
N LEU A 432 0.07 23.85 14.87
CA LEU A 432 -1.03 23.32 15.67
C LEU A 432 -1.13 24.12 16.97
N ASP A 433 -2.25 24.80 17.16
CA ASP A 433 -2.56 25.52 18.40
C ASP A 433 -3.72 24.81 19.11
N LEU A 434 -3.37 24.03 20.13
CA LEU A 434 -4.34 23.28 20.94
C LEU A 434 -5.07 24.17 21.95
N ASN A 435 -4.56 25.37 22.23
CA ASN A 435 -5.25 26.32 23.11
C ASN A 435 -6.45 26.95 22.39
N GLU A 436 -6.24 27.37 21.14
CA GLU A 436 -7.27 27.98 20.29
C GLU A 436 -7.99 26.98 19.37
N LYS A 437 -7.64 25.69 19.50
CA LYS A 437 -8.17 24.55 18.73
C LYS A 437 -8.17 24.84 17.23
N GLN A 438 -6.99 25.09 16.69
CA GLN A 438 -6.82 25.43 15.29
C GLN A 438 -5.50 24.91 14.72
N MET A 439 -5.54 24.56 13.44
CA MET A 439 -4.38 24.24 12.61
C MET A 439 -4.18 25.35 11.58
N ILE A 440 -2.93 25.74 11.32
CA ILE A 440 -2.59 26.77 10.33
C ILE A 440 -1.47 26.23 9.44
N PHE A 441 -1.70 26.28 8.14
CA PHE A 441 -0.73 25.86 7.13
C PHE A 441 -0.06 27.07 6.48
N PHE A 442 1.23 26.94 6.19
CA PHE A 442 2.07 27.98 5.60
C PHE A 442 2.74 27.47 4.33
N LEU A 443 2.90 28.32 3.31
CA LEU A 443 3.75 28.03 2.15
C LEU A 443 4.75 29.18 1.99
N ASN A 444 6.03 28.86 2.17
CA ASN A 444 7.13 29.84 2.17
C ASN A 444 6.85 31.03 3.11
N GLY A 445 6.32 30.75 4.30
CA GLY A 445 5.95 31.74 5.31
C GLY A 445 4.61 32.47 5.10
N ASN A 446 3.94 32.27 3.95
CA ASN A 446 2.59 32.82 3.73
C ASN A 446 1.56 31.90 4.41
N GLN A 447 0.66 32.46 5.23
CA GLN A 447 -0.31 31.68 6.01
C GLN A 447 -1.66 31.54 5.30
N LEU A 448 -2.31 30.39 5.46
CA LEU A 448 -3.73 30.19 5.16
C LEU A 448 -4.64 30.54 6.35
N PRO A 449 -5.96 30.67 6.13
CA PRO A 449 -6.93 30.71 7.22
C PRO A 449 -6.85 29.47 8.12
N PRO A 450 -7.17 29.58 9.43
CA PRO A 450 -7.12 28.44 10.34
C PRO A 450 -8.20 27.38 10.07
N GLU A 451 -7.82 26.12 10.22
CA GLU A 451 -8.68 24.94 10.15
C GLU A 451 -9.06 24.47 11.56
N LYS A 452 -10.35 24.24 11.80
CA LYS A 452 -10.88 23.90 13.15
C LYS A 452 -11.74 22.64 13.18
N GLN A 453 -12.06 22.08 12.02
CA GLN A 453 -13.03 21.00 11.85
C GLN A 453 -12.62 19.71 12.58
N VAL A 454 -11.35 19.34 12.55
CA VAL A 454 -10.85 18.14 13.24
C VAL A 454 -11.09 18.17 14.77
N PHE A 455 -11.21 19.38 15.34
CA PHE A 455 -11.48 19.55 16.76
C PHE A 455 -12.91 19.24 17.20
N SER A 456 -13.81 18.88 16.26
CA SER A 456 -15.11 18.30 16.61
C SER A 456 -14.99 16.87 17.12
N SER A 457 -13.96 16.15 16.67
CA SER A 457 -13.80 14.71 16.91
C SER A 457 -12.65 14.43 17.89
N THR A 458 -11.58 15.21 17.85
CA THR A 458 -10.42 15.03 18.72
C THR A 458 -9.77 16.35 19.13
N VAL A 459 -9.24 16.43 20.36
CA VAL A 459 -8.71 17.68 20.95
C VAL A 459 -7.27 17.58 21.43
N SER A 460 -6.65 16.40 21.36
CA SER A 460 -5.28 16.11 21.81
C SER A 460 -4.75 14.86 21.08
N GLY A 461 -3.52 14.44 21.37
CA GLY A 461 -2.98 13.21 20.82
C GLY A 461 -2.49 13.31 19.37
N PHE A 462 -2.11 14.51 18.91
CA PHE A 462 -1.72 14.71 17.52
C PHE A 462 -0.26 14.35 17.26
N PHE A 463 0.01 13.89 16.05
CA PHE A 463 1.34 13.64 15.50
C PHE A 463 1.46 14.40 14.19
N ALA A 464 2.66 14.90 13.88
CA ALA A 464 2.96 15.24 12.50
C ALA A 464 2.91 13.96 11.66
N ALA A 465 2.30 14.03 10.49
CA ALA A 465 2.02 12.87 9.66
C ALA A 465 2.03 13.23 8.17
N ALA A 466 2.31 12.26 7.31
CA ALA A 466 2.18 12.42 5.85
C ALA A 466 1.77 11.13 5.12
N SER A 467 1.06 11.31 4.01
CA SER A 467 0.67 10.29 3.05
C SER A 467 1.18 10.66 1.65
N PHE A 468 1.68 9.66 0.92
CA PHE A 468 2.45 9.85 -0.30
C PHE A 468 1.88 9.02 -1.44
N MET A 469 1.57 9.67 -2.57
CA MET A 469 1.35 8.95 -3.82
C MET A 469 2.69 8.41 -4.35
N SER A 470 2.62 7.51 -5.33
CA SER A 470 3.79 7.00 -6.05
C SER A 470 4.73 8.10 -6.51
N TYR A 471 6.02 7.82 -6.33
CA TYR A 471 7.16 8.63 -6.74
C TYR A 471 7.32 9.97 -6.03
N GLN A 472 6.64 10.17 -4.89
CA GLN A 472 6.71 11.41 -4.12
C GLN A 472 7.67 11.37 -2.95
N GLN A 473 8.30 12.51 -2.66
CA GLN A 473 9.35 12.66 -1.65
C GLN A 473 9.31 14.03 -0.97
N CYS A 474 9.56 14.05 0.34
CA CYS A 474 9.75 15.29 1.10
C CYS A 474 10.64 15.09 2.35
N GLU A 475 11.17 16.19 2.87
CA GLU A 475 12.03 16.24 4.05
C GLU A 475 11.37 17.02 5.20
N PHE A 476 11.21 16.40 6.35
CA PHE A 476 10.67 16.94 7.59
C PHE A 476 11.74 17.63 8.42
N ASN A 477 11.40 18.78 8.98
CA ASN A 477 12.17 19.45 10.00
C ASN A 477 11.31 19.57 11.26
N PHE A 478 11.61 18.74 12.26
CA PHE A 478 10.97 18.74 13.57
C PHE A 478 11.60 19.73 14.57
N GLY A 479 12.51 20.60 14.10
CA GLY A 479 13.29 21.54 14.92
C GLY A 479 14.75 21.11 15.13
N ALA A 480 15.21 20.05 14.45
CA ALA A 480 16.61 19.64 14.49
C ALA A 480 17.54 20.61 13.75
N LYS A 481 17.01 21.32 12.73
CA LYS A 481 17.67 22.44 12.04
C LYS A 481 16.82 23.70 12.19
N PRO A 482 17.43 24.92 12.13
CA PRO A 482 16.66 26.15 12.15
C PRO A 482 15.56 26.18 11.08
N PHE A 483 14.35 26.62 11.45
CA PHE A 483 13.25 26.81 10.51
C PHE A 483 13.56 27.93 9.51
N LYS A 484 13.16 27.74 8.26
CA LYS A 484 13.36 28.71 7.17
C LYS A 484 12.37 29.86 7.25
N TYR A 485 11.13 29.57 7.65
CA TYR A 485 10.02 30.52 7.74
C TYR A 485 9.23 30.37 9.06
N PRO A 486 9.87 30.56 10.23
CA PRO A 486 9.19 30.44 11.51
C PRO A 486 8.04 31.47 11.64
N PRO A 487 6.88 31.09 12.19
CA PRO A 487 5.77 32.00 12.40
C PRO A 487 6.10 33.05 13.49
N SER A 488 5.40 34.18 13.47
CA SER A 488 5.64 35.27 14.43
C SER A 488 5.17 34.99 15.85
N MET A 489 4.29 34.01 16.04
CA MET A 489 3.79 33.60 17.35
C MET A 489 4.78 32.69 18.08
N LYS A 490 4.64 32.57 19.40
CA LYS A 490 5.44 31.62 20.17
C LYS A 490 4.94 30.20 19.93
N PHE A 491 5.86 29.27 19.72
CA PHE A 491 5.59 27.85 19.51
C PHE A 491 6.70 27.01 20.15
N SER A 492 6.39 25.74 20.35
CA SER A 492 7.32 24.67 20.73
C SER A 492 7.72 23.88 19.49
N THR A 493 8.92 23.29 19.52
CA THR A 493 9.41 22.39 18.48
C THR A 493 9.47 20.97 19.04
N PHE A 494 9.23 19.97 18.19
CA PHE A 494 9.28 18.57 18.61
C PHE A 494 10.66 18.23 19.16
N ASN A 495 11.73 18.71 18.51
CA ASN A 495 13.11 18.39 18.86
C ASN A 495 13.57 18.97 20.21
N ASP A 496 12.87 19.98 20.74
CA ASP A 496 13.15 20.56 22.07
C ASP A 496 12.58 19.71 23.21
N TYR A 497 11.53 18.93 22.95
CA TYR A 497 10.73 18.24 23.98
C TYR A 497 10.75 16.71 23.85
N ALA A 498 10.86 16.20 22.63
CA ALA A 498 10.90 14.77 22.36
C ALA A 498 12.20 14.15 22.89
N PHE A 499 12.14 12.85 23.14
CA PHE A 499 13.28 12.03 23.50
C PHE A 499 13.16 10.69 22.77
N LEU A 500 14.27 10.27 22.18
CA LEU A 500 14.43 8.93 21.61
C LEU A 500 15.72 8.35 22.17
N THR A 501 15.64 7.10 22.63
CA THR A 501 16.81 6.26 22.95
C THR A 501 17.69 6.06 21.73
N ALA A 502 18.92 5.56 21.91
CA ALA A 502 19.80 5.29 20.79
C ALA A 502 19.18 4.22 19.85
N GLU A 503 18.52 3.23 20.44
CA GLU A 503 17.86 2.11 19.77
C GLU A 503 16.64 2.57 18.96
N GLU A 504 15.78 3.43 19.51
CA GLU A 504 14.59 3.97 18.82
C GLU A 504 14.93 4.86 17.63
N LYS A 505 16.14 5.42 17.57
CA LYS A 505 16.61 6.22 16.43
C LYS A 505 17.09 5.36 15.25
N ILE A 506 17.30 4.07 15.46
CA ILE A 506 17.86 3.18 14.43
C ILE A 506 16.74 2.68 13.53
N ILE A 507 16.75 3.13 12.27
CA ILE A 507 15.95 2.53 11.20
C ILE A 507 16.77 1.40 10.58
N LEU A 508 16.40 0.16 10.91
CA LEU A 508 17.10 -1.02 10.43
C LEU A 508 16.68 -1.38 8.99
N PRO A 509 17.63 -1.76 8.13
CA PRO A 509 17.33 -2.37 6.84
C PRO A 509 16.50 -3.65 7.00
N ARG A 510 15.64 -3.95 6.02
CA ARG A 510 14.65 -5.06 6.09
C ARG A 510 15.31 -6.40 6.46
N HIS A 511 16.44 -6.73 5.85
CA HIS A 511 17.14 -7.99 6.10
C HIS A 511 17.73 -8.09 7.53
N ARG A 512 18.16 -6.96 8.13
CA ARG A 512 18.63 -6.91 9.53
C ARG A 512 17.47 -7.02 10.51
N ARG A 513 16.38 -6.31 10.24
CA ARG A 513 15.14 -6.40 11.04
C ARG A 513 14.62 -7.84 11.07
N LEU A 514 14.52 -8.49 9.91
CA LEU A 514 14.13 -9.90 9.79
C LEU A 514 15.09 -10.84 10.53
N ALA A 515 16.40 -10.61 10.45
CA ALA A 515 17.39 -11.43 11.16
C ALA A 515 17.26 -11.30 12.69
N LEU A 516 16.97 -10.11 13.21
CA LEU A 516 16.71 -9.89 14.64
C LEU A 516 15.41 -10.57 15.09
N LEU A 517 14.32 -10.42 14.33
CA LEU A 517 13.05 -11.09 14.63
C LEU A 517 13.21 -12.61 14.72
N LYS A 518 14.01 -13.21 13.83
CA LYS A 518 14.35 -14.65 13.88
C LYS A 518 15.18 -15.06 15.11
N GLN A 519 15.85 -14.11 15.78
CA GLN A 519 16.65 -14.36 16.98
C GLN A 519 15.87 -14.17 18.29
N VAL A 520 14.68 -13.55 18.24
CA VAL A 520 13.82 -13.41 19.41
C VAL A 520 13.22 -14.77 19.74
N SER A 521 13.83 -15.51 20.68
CA SER A 521 13.19 -16.67 21.28
C SER A 521 12.18 -16.19 22.32
N ILE A 522 10.89 -16.13 21.96
CA ILE A 522 9.83 -15.90 22.94
C ILE A 522 9.79 -17.15 23.84
N ARG A 523 10.00 -16.99 25.14
CA ARG A 523 9.83 -18.12 26.06
C ARG A 523 8.34 -18.45 26.11
N GLU A 524 7.97 -19.72 26.12
CA GLU A 524 6.57 -20.20 26.10
C GLU A 524 5.66 -19.55 27.17
N ASN A 525 6.25 -19.01 28.25
CA ASN A 525 5.52 -18.40 29.36
C ASN A 525 5.59 -16.86 29.37
N CYS A 526 6.10 -16.21 28.33
CA CYS A 526 6.19 -14.76 28.26
C CYS A 526 4.80 -14.12 28.09
N CYS A 527 4.62 -12.92 28.63
CA CYS A 527 3.46 -12.08 28.42
C CYS A 527 3.27 -11.81 26.92
N SER A 528 2.09 -12.07 26.38
CA SER A 528 1.77 -11.86 24.96
C SER A 528 1.73 -10.37 24.54
N LEU A 529 1.72 -9.44 25.50
CA LEU A 529 1.72 -8.00 25.23
C LEU A 529 3.12 -7.39 25.21
N CYS A 530 3.99 -7.79 26.16
CA CYS A 530 5.33 -7.21 26.27
C CYS A 530 6.45 -8.16 25.88
N CYS A 531 6.19 -9.47 25.74
CA CYS A 531 7.14 -10.52 25.38
C CYS A 531 8.39 -10.67 26.30
N ASP A 532 8.51 -9.82 27.33
CA ASP A 532 9.71 -9.68 28.17
C ASP A 532 9.61 -10.41 29.52
N GLU A 533 8.45 -10.31 30.18
CA GLU A 533 8.22 -10.89 31.51
C GLU A 533 7.33 -12.12 31.43
N VAL A 534 7.40 -12.99 32.45
CA VAL A 534 6.47 -14.12 32.56
C VAL A 534 5.05 -13.58 32.68
N ALA A 535 4.12 -14.14 31.91
CA ALA A 535 2.70 -13.77 31.98
C ALA A 535 2.19 -13.94 33.42
N ASP A 536 2.00 -12.82 34.12
CA ASP A 536 1.50 -12.77 35.50
C ASP A 536 0.02 -12.41 35.58
N THR A 537 -0.54 -11.99 34.44
CA THR A 537 -1.90 -11.46 34.31
C THR A 537 -2.58 -12.15 33.14
N GLN A 538 -3.77 -12.70 33.40
CA GLN A 538 -4.62 -13.29 32.37
C GLN A 538 -5.64 -12.26 31.91
N LEU A 539 -5.60 -11.86 30.63
CA LEU A 539 -6.66 -11.08 30.02
C LEU A 539 -7.93 -11.94 29.97
N LYS A 540 -8.97 -11.48 30.66
CA LYS A 540 -10.32 -12.04 30.53
C LYS A 540 -11.09 -11.17 29.54
N PRO A 541 -11.97 -11.76 28.70
CA PRO A 541 -12.79 -10.99 27.78
C PRO A 541 -13.48 -9.85 28.51
N CYS A 542 -13.35 -8.63 27.97
CA CYS A 542 -13.90 -7.42 28.60
C CYS A 542 -15.44 -7.40 28.63
N GLY A 543 -16.09 -8.36 27.94
CA GLY A 543 -17.54 -8.44 27.81
C GLY A 543 -18.16 -7.32 26.98
N HIS A 544 -17.33 -6.50 26.34
CA HIS A 544 -17.71 -5.32 25.57
C HIS A 544 -16.99 -5.32 24.21
N SER A 545 -17.34 -6.29 23.37
CA SER A 545 -17.17 -6.22 21.92
C SER A 545 -18.24 -7.11 21.29
N SER A 546 -18.45 -6.93 20.00
CA SER A 546 -19.49 -7.50 19.15
C SER A 546 -19.72 -9.01 19.35
N SER A 547 -20.89 -9.48 18.93
CA SER A 547 -21.53 -10.78 19.19
C SER A 547 -20.61 -11.96 19.54
N ALA A 548 -21.11 -12.90 20.34
CA ALA A 548 -20.43 -14.16 20.69
C ALA A 548 -19.89 -14.97 19.49
N SER A 549 -20.38 -14.71 18.28
CA SER A 549 -19.86 -15.23 17.01
C SER A 549 -18.45 -14.77 16.66
N ASP A 550 -18.08 -13.53 17.01
CA ASP A 550 -16.84 -12.90 16.55
C ASP A 550 -15.67 -13.42 17.41
N ALA A 551 -15.89 -13.56 18.72
CA ALA A 551 -14.92 -14.19 19.63
C ALA A 551 -14.72 -15.69 19.35
N GLU A 552 -15.75 -16.37 18.81
CA GLU A 552 -15.63 -17.77 18.37
C GLU A 552 -14.81 -17.85 17.07
N PHE A 553 -14.97 -16.89 16.16
CA PHE A 553 -14.22 -16.80 14.92
C PHE A 553 -12.72 -16.56 15.17
N ASP A 554 -12.38 -15.55 15.98
CA ASP A 554 -10.98 -15.23 16.31
C ASP A 554 -10.26 -16.40 16.99
N ALA A 555 -10.98 -17.15 17.85
CA ALA A 555 -10.44 -18.33 18.50
C ALA A 555 -10.13 -19.45 17.49
N VAL A 556 -11.00 -19.67 16.50
CA VAL A 556 -10.76 -20.66 15.44
C VAL A 556 -9.55 -20.26 14.57
N VAL A 557 -9.41 -18.97 14.24
CA VAL A 557 -8.25 -18.46 13.47
C VAL A 557 -6.95 -18.68 14.23
N GLY A 558 -6.90 -18.36 15.53
CA GLY A 558 -5.72 -18.64 16.36
C GLY A 558 -5.36 -20.13 16.42
N TYR A 559 -6.34 -21.02 16.50
CA TYR A 559 -6.07 -22.47 16.44
C TYR A 559 -5.59 -22.93 15.06
N LEU A 560 -6.06 -22.31 13.97
CA LEU A 560 -5.56 -22.61 12.63
C LEU A 560 -4.09 -22.21 12.48
N GLU A 561 -3.68 -21.06 13.01
CA GLU A 561 -2.28 -20.65 13.07
C GLU A 561 -1.42 -21.70 13.77
N ASP A 562 -1.83 -22.11 14.96
CA ASP A 562 -1.12 -23.13 15.75
C ASP A 562 -0.98 -24.45 14.98
N ILE A 563 -2.06 -24.91 14.30
CA ILE A 563 -2.07 -26.17 13.56
C ILE A 563 -1.10 -26.14 12.38
N ILE A 564 -1.04 -25.03 11.64
CA ILE A 564 -0.20 -24.95 10.44
C ILE A 564 1.29 -24.81 10.81
N MET A 565 1.56 -24.15 11.95
CA MET A 565 2.91 -24.00 12.48
C MET A 565 3.43 -25.23 13.23
N ASP A 566 2.59 -26.25 13.46
CA ASP A 566 2.95 -27.48 14.18
C ASP A 566 3.93 -28.37 13.38
N ASP A 567 4.92 -28.92 14.07
CA ASP A 567 5.89 -29.87 13.52
C ASP A 567 5.21 -31.11 12.90
N GLU A 568 4.07 -31.55 13.45
CA GLU A 568 3.30 -32.67 12.91
C GLU A 568 2.68 -32.35 11.54
N PHE A 569 2.19 -31.13 11.34
CA PHE A 569 1.66 -30.67 10.06
C PHE A 569 2.77 -30.57 9.00
N GLN A 570 3.92 -30.00 9.39
CA GLN A 570 5.10 -29.94 8.52
C GLN A 570 5.65 -31.34 8.19
N LEU A 571 5.54 -32.30 9.12
CA LEU A 571 5.88 -33.70 8.87
C LEU A 571 4.88 -34.37 7.92
N LEU A 572 3.59 -34.08 8.05
CA LEU A 572 2.53 -34.56 7.16
C LEU A 572 2.80 -34.14 5.71
N GLN A 573 3.11 -32.86 5.49
CA GLN A 573 3.45 -32.33 4.17
C GLN A 573 4.71 -32.97 3.60
N ARG A 574 5.78 -33.07 4.41
CA ARG A 574 7.04 -33.73 3.98
C ARG A 574 6.84 -35.19 3.60
N ASN A 575 6.07 -35.96 4.38
CA ASN A 575 5.77 -37.35 4.07
C ASN A 575 4.98 -37.49 2.76
N PHE A 576 4.05 -36.57 2.50
CA PHE A 576 3.31 -36.54 1.26
C PHE A 576 4.20 -36.20 0.06
N MET A 577 5.10 -35.22 0.24
CA MET A 577 6.07 -34.84 -0.79
C MET A 577 7.05 -35.98 -1.10
N ASP A 578 7.59 -36.66 -0.09
CA ASP A 578 8.46 -37.82 -0.24
C ASP A 578 7.83 -38.94 -1.09
N LYS A 579 6.51 -39.08 -1.03
CA LYS A 579 5.77 -40.09 -1.77
C LYS A 579 5.67 -39.77 -3.27
N TYR A 580 5.56 -38.50 -3.65
CA TYR A 580 5.16 -38.10 -5.01
C TYR A 580 6.14 -37.19 -5.75
N TYR A 581 7.24 -36.74 -5.13
CA TYR A 581 8.16 -35.76 -5.75
C TYR A 581 8.74 -36.17 -7.11
N GLN A 582 8.89 -37.46 -7.38
CA GLN A 582 9.41 -37.93 -8.67
C GLN A 582 8.40 -37.80 -9.82
N GLU A 583 7.11 -37.67 -9.54
CA GLU A 583 6.06 -37.56 -10.56
C GLU A 583 6.05 -36.17 -11.20
N PHE A 584 6.40 -35.14 -10.44
CA PHE A 584 6.35 -33.73 -10.84
C PHE A 584 7.56 -33.33 -11.67
N GLU A 585 7.30 -32.74 -12.84
CA GLU A 585 8.32 -32.28 -13.78
C GLU A 585 8.13 -30.79 -14.07
N ASP A 586 9.26 -30.11 -14.22
CA ASP A 586 9.34 -28.69 -14.56
C ASP A 586 9.07 -28.50 -16.07
N THR A 587 7.82 -28.70 -16.47
CA THR A 587 7.33 -28.47 -17.84
C THR A 587 5.96 -27.79 -17.81
N GLU A 588 5.64 -27.02 -18.86
CA GLU A 588 4.36 -26.29 -18.95
C GLU A 588 3.14 -27.23 -19.11
N GLU A 589 3.33 -28.45 -19.63
CA GLU A 589 2.26 -29.44 -19.75
C GLU A 589 2.07 -30.21 -18.44
N ASN A 590 0.87 -30.11 -17.84
CA ASN A 590 0.55 -30.88 -16.64
C ASN A 590 0.24 -32.34 -16.99
N LYS A 591 0.90 -33.28 -16.32
CA LYS A 591 0.57 -34.70 -16.44
C LYS A 591 -0.83 -34.95 -15.88
N LEU A 592 -1.58 -35.84 -16.53
CA LEU A 592 -2.89 -36.30 -16.05
C LEU A 592 -2.86 -36.90 -14.63
N THR A 593 -1.68 -37.32 -14.16
CA THR A 593 -1.46 -37.86 -12.81
C THR A 593 -1.42 -36.77 -11.73
N TYR A 594 -1.23 -35.49 -12.07
CA TYR A 594 -1.14 -34.42 -11.07
C TYR A 594 -2.47 -34.13 -10.40
N THR A 595 -3.58 -34.16 -11.14
CA THR A 595 -4.91 -33.88 -10.59
C THR A 595 -5.34 -34.90 -9.52
N PRO A 596 -5.18 -36.23 -9.72
CA PRO A 596 -5.40 -37.20 -8.64
C PRO A 596 -4.53 -36.98 -7.40
N ILE A 597 -3.24 -36.65 -7.57
CA ILE A 597 -2.30 -36.43 -6.46
C ILE A 597 -2.67 -35.15 -5.69
N PHE A 598 -3.04 -34.09 -6.40
CA PHE A 598 -3.50 -32.84 -5.80
C PHE A 598 -4.79 -33.03 -4.98
N ASN A 599 -5.76 -33.78 -5.51
CA ASN A 599 -6.98 -34.11 -4.76
C ASN A 599 -6.70 -34.96 -3.51
N GLU A 600 -5.70 -35.86 -3.57
CA GLU A 600 -5.25 -36.62 -2.40
C GLU A 600 -4.61 -35.70 -1.36
N TYR A 601 -3.77 -34.74 -1.79
CA TYR A 601 -3.14 -33.76 -0.92
C TYR A 601 -4.17 -32.88 -0.21
N ILE A 602 -5.11 -32.31 -0.96
CA ILE A 602 -6.20 -31.51 -0.43
C ILE A 602 -6.98 -32.31 0.62
N SER A 603 -7.35 -33.56 0.30
CA SER A 603 -8.10 -34.41 1.23
C SER A 603 -7.31 -34.71 2.50
N LEU A 604 -5.99 -34.85 2.40
CA LEU A 604 -5.11 -35.11 3.53
C LEU A 604 -5.01 -33.88 4.45
N VAL A 605 -4.79 -32.70 3.89
CA VAL A 605 -4.68 -31.43 4.62
C VAL A 605 -6.03 -31.04 5.22
N GLU A 606 -7.13 -31.08 4.45
CA GLU A 606 -8.48 -30.78 4.94
C GLU A 606 -8.82 -31.67 6.15
N LYS A 607 -8.56 -32.98 6.04
CA LYS A 607 -8.87 -33.93 7.10
C LYS A 607 -8.05 -33.67 8.37
N TYR A 608 -6.75 -33.42 8.22
CA TYR A 608 -5.88 -33.16 9.37
C TYR A 608 -6.32 -31.89 10.12
N ILE A 609 -6.57 -30.79 9.39
CA ILE A 609 -7.04 -29.54 9.98
C ILE A 609 -8.39 -29.74 10.68
N GLU A 610 -9.33 -30.44 10.05
CA GLU A 610 -10.64 -30.72 10.64
C GLU A 610 -10.54 -31.55 11.93
N GLU A 611 -9.71 -32.59 11.95
CA GLU A 611 -9.47 -33.41 13.14
C GLU A 611 -8.84 -32.58 14.27
N GLN A 612 -7.81 -31.78 13.97
CA GLN A 612 -7.12 -30.94 14.95
C GLN A 612 -8.01 -29.83 15.53
N LEU A 613 -8.91 -29.26 14.72
CA LEU A 613 -9.90 -28.28 15.18
C LEU A 613 -11.01 -28.93 16.01
N LEU A 614 -11.49 -30.11 15.64
CA LEU A 614 -12.48 -30.86 16.44
C LEU A 614 -11.94 -31.27 17.82
N GLU A 615 -10.65 -31.58 17.91
CA GLU A 615 -9.99 -31.87 19.19
C GLU A 615 -9.88 -30.63 20.09
N ARG A 616 -9.59 -29.46 19.50
CA ARG A 616 -9.44 -28.19 20.23
C ARG A 616 -10.79 -27.53 20.56
N ILE A 617 -11.81 -27.73 19.74
CA ILE A 617 -13.11 -27.07 19.83
C ILE A 617 -14.25 -28.12 19.82
N PRO A 618 -14.78 -28.50 21.01
CA PRO A 618 -15.86 -29.46 21.11
C PRO A 618 -17.15 -28.98 20.40
N GLY A 619 -17.61 -29.73 19.40
CA GLY A 619 -18.81 -29.40 18.62
C GLY A 619 -18.55 -28.48 17.42
N PHE A 620 -17.28 -28.24 17.08
CA PHE A 620 -16.89 -27.48 15.89
C PHE A 620 -17.56 -28.03 14.62
N ASN A 621 -18.02 -27.12 13.78
CA ASN A 621 -18.65 -27.44 12.51
C ASN A 621 -17.93 -26.71 11.38
N MET A 622 -17.18 -27.47 10.57
CA MET A 622 -16.38 -26.90 9.49
C MET A 622 -17.22 -26.18 8.43
N ALA A 623 -18.45 -26.64 8.16
CA ALA A 623 -19.34 -26.00 7.19
C ALA A 623 -19.87 -24.65 7.70
N ALA A 624 -20.17 -24.56 9.00
CA ALA A 624 -20.57 -23.30 9.63
C ALA A 624 -19.41 -22.31 9.63
N PHE A 625 -18.21 -22.72 10.05
CA PHE A 625 -17.03 -21.85 10.07
C PHE A 625 -16.63 -21.36 8.67
N THR A 626 -16.72 -22.21 7.63
CA THR A 626 -16.46 -21.79 6.24
C THR A 626 -17.40 -20.66 5.80
N THR A 627 -18.63 -20.63 6.32
CA THR A 627 -19.61 -19.57 6.05
C THR A 627 -19.22 -18.29 6.79
N THR A 628 -18.77 -18.40 8.04
CA THR A 628 -18.31 -17.25 8.85
C THR A 628 -17.05 -16.61 8.26
N LEU A 629 -16.10 -17.42 7.76
CA LEU A 629 -14.88 -16.95 7.09
C LEU A 629 -15.16 -16.07 5.87
N GLN A 630 -16.24 -16.33 5.13
CA GLN A 630 -16.64 -15.49 4.00
C GLN A 630 -17.12 -14.09 4.42
N HIS A 631 -17.64 -13.95 5.64
CA HIS A 631 -18.16 -12.68 6.17
C HIS A 631 -17.08 -11.83 6.85
N HIS A 632 -16.05 -12.45 7.44
CA HIS A 632 -14.93 -11.78 8.11
C HIS A 632 -13.65 -11.71 7.25
N LYS A 633 -13.81 -11.79 5.92
CA LYS A 633 -12.73 -11.88 4.93
C LYS A 633 -11.71 -10.71 4.97
N ASP A 634 -12.11 -9.55 5.47
CA ASP A 634 -11.29 -8.33 5.51
C ASP A 634 -10.68 -8.11 6.91
N GLU A 635 -10.95 -9.00 7.87
CA GLU A 635 -10.54 -8.90 9.28
C GLU A 635 -9.44 -9.92 9.67
N VAL A 636 -9.20 -10.94 8.84
CA VAL A 636 -8.15 -11.95 9.06
C VAL A 636 -6.81 -11.41 8.57
N ALA A 637 -5.74 -11.60 9.36
CA ALA A 637 -4.38 -11.24 8.93
C ALA A 637 -4.03 -11.93 7.59
N GLY A 638 -3.57 -11.14 6.61
CA GLY A 638 -3.35 -11.59 5.23
C GLY A 638 -2.45 -12.82 5.12
N ASP A 639 -1.45 -12.92 5.98
CA ASP A 639 -0.42 -13.96 5.97
C ASP A 639 -0.98 -15.39 6.13
N ILE A 640 -2.01 -15.58 6.96
CA ILE A 640 -2.63 -16.89 7.23
C ILE A 640 -3.61 -17.24 6.13
N PHE A 641 -4.34 -16.23 5.65
CA PHE A 641 -5.27 -16.40 4.54
C PHE A 641 -4.53 -16.80 3.27
N ASP A 642 -3.41 -16.13 2.97
CA ASP A 642 -2.51 -16.44 1.86
C ASP A 642 -1.91 -17.84 2.02
N MET A 643 -1.51 -18.22 3.24
CA MET A 643 -0.99 -19.55 3.52
C MET A 643 -2.03 -20.65 3.30
N LEU A 644 -3.29 -20.45 3.74
CA LEU A 644 -4.39 -21.38 3.50
C LEU A 644 -4.76 -21.46 2.01
N LEU A 645 -4.70 -20.35 1.29
CA LEU A 645 -4.88 -20.28 -0.16
C LEU A 645 -3.86 -21.18 -0.89
N THR A 646 -2.60 -21.20 -0.45
CA THR A 646 -1.55 -22.03 -1.08
C THR A 646 -1.88 -23.53 -1.07
N PHE A 647 -2.61 -24.04 -0.08
CA PHE A 647 -2.98 -25.47 0.00
C PHE A 647 -4.03 -25.87 -1.03
N THR A 648 -4.77 -24.90 -1.56
CA THR A 648 -5.85 -25.10 -2.53
C THR A 648 -5.48 -24.63 -3.93
N ASP A 649 -4.30 -24.03 -4.09
CA ASP A 649 -3.78 -23.58 -5.38
C ASP A 649 -2.93 -24.69 -6.02
N PHE A 650 -3.35 -25.14 -7.21
CA PHE A 650 -2.65 -26.20 -7.94
C PHE A 650 -1.25 -25.79 -8.41
N LEU A 651 -1.04 -24.51 -8.74
CA LEU A 651 0.26 -23.98 -9.15
C LEU A 651 1.21 -23.91 -7.96
N ALA A 652 0.78 -23.35 -6.83
CA ALA A 652 1.59 -23.33 -5.60
C ALA A 652 1.93 -24.75 -5.13
N PHE A 653 0.97 -25.67 -5.24
CA PHE A 653 1.17 -27.08 -4.96
C PHE A 653 2.22 -27.73 -5.89
N LYS A 654 2.16 -27.45 -7.20
CA LYS A 654 3.13 -27.98 -8.17
C LYS A 654 4.53 -27.44 -7.88
N GLU A 655 4.66 -26.14 -7.61
CA GLU A 655 5.94 -25.49 -7.29
C GLU A 655 6.57 -26.07 -6.02
N MET A 656 5.77 -26.25 -4.95
CA MET A 656 6.23 -26.90 -3.72
C MET A 656 6.85 -28.29 -3.99
N PHE A 657 6.28 -29.05 -4.91
CA PHE A 657 6.79 -30.36 -5.32
C PHE A 657 8.07 -30.28 -6.17
N LEU A 658 8.20 -29.27 -7.02
CA LEU A 658 9.40 -29.03 -7.83
C LEU A 658 10.58 -28.58 -6.95
N ASP A 659 10.33 -27.69 -5.99
CA ASP A 659 11.32 -27.26 -5.00
C ASP A 659 11.83 -28.44 -4.16
N TYR A 660 10.91 -29.23 -3.63
CA TYR A 660 11.24 -30.42 -2.84
C TYR A 660 12.01 -31.46 -3.66
N ARG A 661 11.66 -31.63 -4.94
CA ARG A 661 12.40 -32.50 -5.86
C ARG A 661 13.81 -31.98 -6.11
N ALA A 662 13.97 -30.67 -6.34
CA ALA A 662 15.27 -30.04 -6.56
C ALA A 662 16.19 -30.24 -5.34
N GLU A 663 15.65 -30.11 -4.13
CA GLU A 663 16.37 -30.40 -2.87
C GLU A 663 16.79 -31.88 -2.79
N LYS A 664 15.87 -32.83 -3.03
CA LYS A 664 16.15 -34.28 -2.94
C LYS A 664 17.13 -34.79 -4.00
N GLU A 665 17.10 -34.22 -5.19
CA GLU A 665 17.99 -34.58 -6.30
C GLU A 665 19.34 -33.86 -6.25
N GLY A 666 19.58 -33.01 -5.24
CA GLY A 666 20.83 -32.26 -5.10
C GLY A 666 21.04 -31.21 -6.21
N ARG A 667 19.95 -30.78 -6.85
CA ARG A 667 19.94 -29.65 -7.81
C ARG A 667 19.59 -28.32 -7.12
N GLY A 668 19.11 -28.37 -5.89
CA GLY A 668 19.07 -27.21 -5.01
C GLY A 668 20.49 -26.70 -4.76
N LEU A 669 20.63 -25.39 -4.58
CA LEU A 669 21.90 -24.77 -4.20
C LEU A 669 22.46 -25.49 -2.95
N ASP A 670 23.66 -26.06 -3.08
CA ASP A 670 24.38 -26.65 -1.95
C ASP A 670 24.85 -25.53 -0.99
N LEU A 671 24.00 -25.22 -0.02
CA LEU A 671 24.26 -24.23 1.03
C LEU A 671 25.26 -24.74 2.08
N SER A 672 25.73 -25.99 2.01
CA SER A 672 26.70 -26.54 2.98
C SER A 672 28.08 -25.86 2.91
N SER A 673 28.39 -25.23 1.77
CA SER A 673 29.60 -24.43 1.59
C SER A 673 29.49 -22.99 2.10
N GLY A 674 28.27 -22.49 2.36
CA GLY A 674 27.98 -21.14 2.88
C GLY A 674 27.62 -21.08 4.37
N LEU A 675 27.37 -22.22 5.01
CA LEU A 675 27.04 -22.33 6.44
C LEU A 675 28.17 -23.02 7.21
N VAL A 676 29.05 -22.23 7.82
CA VAL A 676 29.93 -22.73 8.89
C VAL A 676 29.13 -22.79 10.19
N VAL A 677 28.57 -23.96 10.50
CA VAL A 677 27.99 -24.22 11.83
C VAL A 677 29.14 -24.51 12.79
N THR A 678 29.64 -23.47 13.48
CA THR A 678 30.49 -23.66 14.66
C THR A 678 29.64 -23.91 15.89
N SER A 679 29.74 -25.11 16.47
CA SER A 679 29.15 -25.41 17.77
C SER A 679 29.74 -24.51 18.86
N LEU A 680 28.89 -23.71 19.52
CA LEU A 680 29.23 -22.95 20.73
C LEU A 680 29.15 -23.87 21.97
N CYS A 681 29.92 -24.96 21.95
CA CYS A 681 30.22 -25.75 23.14
C CYS A 681 31.69 -26.17 23.09
N LYS A 682 32.60 -25.20 23.31
CA LYS A 682 33.94 -25.55 23.81
C LYS A 682 33.77 -25.92 25.28
N SER A 683 33.65 -27.23 25.53
CA SER A 683 33.96 -27.80 26.82
C SER A 683 35.36 -27.33 27.23
N SER A 684 35.41 -26.52 28.29
CA SER A 684 36.66 -26.21 28.96
C SER A 684 37.23 -27.52 29.52
N PRO A 685 38.54 -27.79 29.40
CA PRO A 685 39.14 -28.92 30.09
C PRO A 685 39.09 -28.61 31.59
N VAL A 686 38.28 -29.37 32.32
CA VAL A 686 38.25 -29.36 33.79
C VAL A 686 39.64 -29.79 34.27
N PRO A 687 40.34 -28.98 35.09
CA PRO A 687 41.53 -29.45 35.78
C PRO A 687 41.11 -30.46 36.85
N ALA A 688 41.77 -31.61 36.87
CA ALA A 688 41.53 -32.65 37.87
C ALA A 688 41.82 -32.13 39.28
N SER A 689 40.77 -31.82 40.04
CA SER A 689 40.86 -31.64 41.49
C SER A 689 40.47 -32.95 42.18
N GLN A 690 41.47 -33.61 42.75
CA GLN A 690 41.29 -34.67 43.73
C GLN A 690 40.49 -34.14 44.91
N ASN A 691 39.30 -34.71 45.15
CA ASN A 691 38.69 -34.69 46.47
C ASN A 691 39.24 -35.87 47.26
N ASP A 692 40.27 -35.59 48.05
CA ASP A 692 40.50 -36.31 49.30
C ASP A 692 39.68 -35.64 50.41
N LEU A 693 38.74 -36.43 50.95
CA LEU A 693 38.42 -36.56 52.37
C LEU A 693 37.86 -35.37 53.17
N ARG A 694 36.63 -35.62 53.67
CA ARG A 694 36.13 -35.35 55.05
C ARG A 694 35.87 -33.85 55.36
N HIS A 695 34.76 -33.44 55.95
CA HIS A 695 33.83 -34.06 56.90
C HIS A 695 32.49 -33.32 56.85
#